data_AF-A0A3P2A3I1-F1
#
_entry.id   AF-A0A3P2A3I1-F1
#
_cell.length_a   1.000
_cell.length_b   1.000
_cell.length_c   1.000
_cell.angle_alpha   90.00
_cell.angle_beta   90.00
_cell.angle_gamma   90.00
#
_symmetry.space_group_name_H-M   'P 1'
#
loop_
_entity.id
_entity.type
_entity.pdbx_description
1 polymer ?
#
loop_
_entity_poly.entity_id
_entity_poly.type
_entity_poly.pdbx_seq_one_letter_code
_entity_poly.pdbx_strand_id
1 'polypeptide(L)'
;MGEYYTERFCIMGYKLHSRIEHWKKQLLDFGKRNRLINFLEGKRSNITITTPSSDVLWKLVVINEREIVFPYAQKVRVDDEGEEVYETIINGDVGVNKSIGDLQKTLKSLRYKANTSIEELGINTLYLTFGMLKWKERDDSSQVFSSPVVLVPVRLLIESIASPYRIVLHDDEIVINPTLSHKLDNDFGIIMPEFDPTHDSPAEYIEKLQCKVENKGWNVERSIHLTNLSFLKINMYKDLEKNEEKINANPVIAALVGEQAPIQVPEELNNFDHDKQIHPIDIFQVVDADSSQQDAVLLSKKGVSFVLQGPPGTGKSQTITNIIAEAFADGKKILFVSEKMAALQVVYNRLANVGLADFCFTLHSHKAKKKDILRDLANSINFDRTRVRDEALAQLDLLERKRNLLNEYQEELHTLTSGLNISIYSVNGRLAKLENVPDIVFPISNADSVTSKLLSERVCLLDELSKTIGKRSEDYADNVWRDSSVKFVSNALRHEIDSNIATAIPLMKELAERHSSICSQLGIQLEPSLVGVDDLISILSIVAKSPFIPVEWITIHNIDSLIENACKYKEQVEQNLKITSELSNKYRKQYFDIDAVKYKDRLSSLMRQLQVRLNDNDSNWISQNINKIDEEIKSINNGNESLFEEAVLIASKLGISAPNTIEQIAIFAQIIRALTDIHKICPTQKWFNSDELVRIKSEIKIHQSLHNAVLESNKSVLSCFDKEIFDWDFYPVLQRFRSEYKSFFRVFNSQYRKDLKQLNVFLSNGGNLSYNDALAALNTLKILSDDQATIIANSQYYKEDYGNYYVGINTQWDVLHNEIQYFGKFLPKN
;
A
#
# COMPACT_ATOMS: atom_id res chain seq x y z
N MET A 1 14.48 -69.37 -37.26
CA MET A 1 13.61 -68.18 -37.14
C MET A 1 14.52 -67.03 -36.69
N GLY A 2 15.30 -66.36 -37.54
CA GLY A 2 15.10 -66.08 -38.96
C GLY A 2 14.34 -64.76 -39.11
N GLU A 3 15.09 -63.66 -39.20
CA GLU A 3 14.71 -62.37 -39.80
C GLU A 3 13.63 -61.51 -39.12
N TYR A 4 14.03 -60.62 -38.20
CA TYR A 4 13.47 -59.26 -38.05
C TYR A 4 14.55 -58.31 -37.50
N TYR A 5 15.71 -58.27 -38.16
CA TYR A 5 16.63 -57.13 -38.11
C TYR A 5 16.63 -56.53 -39.52
N THR A 6 15.58 -55.79 -39.85
CA THR A 6 15.53 -55.00 -41.09
C THR A 6 15.86 -53.55 -40.77
N GLU A 7 17.08 -53.20 -41.17
CA GLU A 7 17.55 -51.89 -41.60
C GLU A 7 16.47 -50.80 -41.67
N ARG A 8 16.45 -49.91 -40.68
CA ARG A 8 15.91 -48.55 -40.87
C ARG A 8 16.91 -47.78 -41.71
N PHE A 9 16.87 -48.00 -43.03
CA PHE A 9 17.42 -47.05 -43.99
C PHE A 9 16.79 -45.69 -43.72
N CYS A 10 17.62 -44.65 -43.60
CA CYS A 10 17.23 -43.25 -43.61
C CYS A 10 16.37 -42.97 -44.84
N ILE A 11 15.04 -42.99 -44.68
CA ILE A 11 14.14 -42.43 -45.66
C ILE A 11 14.36 -40.93 -45.59
N MET A 12 15.11 -40.42 -46.57
CA MET A 12 15.40 -39.00 -46.72
C MET A 12 14.07 -38.24 -46.78
N GLY A 13 13.84 -37.36 -45.81
CA GLY A 13 12.75 -36.42 -45.87
C GLY A 13 12.95 -35.48 -47.06
N TYR A 14 12.04 -35.56 -48.05
CA TYR A 14 12.13 -34.78 -49.28
C TYR A 14 12.16 -33.27 -49.01
N LYS A 15 11.52 -32.81 -47.92
CA LYS A 15 11.50 -31.38 -47.57
C LYS A 15 12.83 -30.93 -46.98
N LEU A 16 13.46 -31.75 -46.15
CA LEU A 16 14.72 -31.43 -45.48
C LEU A 16 15.88 -31.33 -46.47
N HIS A 17 16.02 -32.30 -47.37
CA HIS A 17 17.04 -32.22 -48.42
C HIS A 17 16.83 -30.99 -49.31
N SER A 18 15.59 -30.71 -49.75
CA SER A 18 15.26 -29.50 -50.51
C SER A 18 15.61 -28.21 -49.74
N ARG A 19 15.41 -28.19 -48.41
CA ARG A 19 15.72 -27.04 -47.56
C ARG A 19 17.21 -26.85 -47.35
N ILE A 20 17.97 -27.93 -47.17
CA ILE A 20 19.43 -27.91 -47.08
C ILE A 20 20.00 -27.35 -48.38
N GLU A 21 19.55 -27.82 -49.54
CA GLU A 21 19.94 -27.28 -50.84
C GLU A 21 19.59 -25.79 -51.01
N HIS A 22 18.44 -25.36 -50.47
CA HIS A 22 18.09 -23.96 -50.44
C HIS A 22 19.03 -23.12 -49.54
N TRP A 23 19.37 -23.60 -48.34
CA TRP A 23 20.32 -22.91 -47.46
C TRP A 23 21.73 -22.85 -48.04
N LYS A 24 22.20 -23.97 -48.63
CA LYS A 24 23.45 -24.03 -49.40
C LYS A 24 23.47 -22.94 -50.47
N LYS A 25 22.41 -22.80 -51.28
CA LYS A 25 22.29 -21.74 -52.30
C LYS A 25 22.28 -20.32 -51.71
N GLN A 26 21.66 -20.09 -50.56
CA GLN A 26 21.66 -18.78 -49.90
C GLN A 26 23.04 -18.39 -49.33
N LEU A 27 23.84 -19.37 -48.91
CA LEU A 27 25.19 -19.15 -48.40
C LEU A 27 26.21 -18.87 -49.52
N LEU A 28 26.01 -19.47 -50.70
CA LEU A 28 26.86 -19.26 -51.87
C LEU A 28 26.64 -17.88 -52.51
N ASP A 29 27.30 -16.84 -51.98
CA ASP A 29 27.36 -15.52 -52.61
C ASP A 29 28.54 -15.44 -53.59
N PHE A 30 28.37 -15.96 -54.81
CA PHE A 30 29.31 -15.74 -55.93
C PHE A 30 28.97 -14.50 -56.75
N GLY A 31 28.08 -13.64 -56.24
CA GLY A 31 27.63 -12.47 -56.96
C GLY A 31 28.71 -11.40 -57.08
N LYS A 32 28.48 -10.42 -57.96
CA LYS A 32 29.38 -9.26 -58.18
C LYS A 32 29.64 -8.41 -56.93
N ARG A 33 28.87 -8.62 -55.86
CA ARG A 33 28.97 -7.93 -54.56
C ARG A 33 30.00 -8.58 -53.63
N ASN A 34 30.33 -9.86 -53.82
CA ASN A 34 31.30 -10.54 -52.99
C ASN A 34 32.73 -10.15 -53.40
N ARG A 35 33.45 -9.48 -52.50
CA ARG A 35 34.81 -8.97 -52.74
C ARG A 35 35.88 -10.05 -52.88
N LEU A 36 35.58 -11.28 -52.46
CA LEU A 36 36.43 -12.44 -52.69
C LEU A 36 36.36 -12.94 -54.15
N ILE A 37 35.30 -12.58 -54.88
CA ILE A 37 35.10 -12.92 -56.30
C ILE A 37 35.33 -11.68 -57.17
N ASN A 38 34.81 -10.53 -56.76
CA ASN A 38 34.94 -9.26 -57.46
C ASN A 38 35.45 -8.18 -56.51
N PHE A 39 36.76 -8.12 -56.38
CA PHE A 39 37.47 -7.08 -55.66
C PHE A 39 37.37 -5.75 -56.41
N LEU A 40 36.72 -4.78 -55.77
CA LEU A 40 36.57 -3.43 -56.29
C LEU A 40 37.37 -2.47 -55.42
N GLU A 41 38.24 -1.69 -56.07
CA GLU A 41 38.94 -0.60 -55.42
C GLU A 41 37.97 0.52 -55.08
N GLY A 42 38.09 1.06 -53.87
CA GLY A 42 37.18 2.11 -53.41
C GLY A 42 37.85 3.06 -52.44
N LYS A 43 37.28 4.27 -52.36
CA LYS A 43 37.92 5.41 -51.67
C LYS A 43 38.32 5.10 -50.22
N ARG A 44 37.52 4.31 -49.49
CA ARG A 44 37.77 3.94 -48.07
C ARG A 44 37.70 2.44 -47.77
N SER A 45 37.76 1.59 -48.80
CA SER A 45 37.51 0.16 -48.67
C SER A 45 38.74 -0.72 -48.69
N ASN A 46 39.86 -0.23 -49.22
CA ASN A 46 41.12 -0.94 -49.32
C ASN A 46 42.30 0.04 -49.35
N ILE A 47 43.51 -0.49 -49.20
CA ILE A 47 44.77 0.23 -49.41
C ILE A 47 45.66 -0.67 -50.27
N THR A 48 46.24 -0.13 -51.33
CA THR A 48 47.22 -0.86 -52.14
C THR A 48 48.61 -0.49 -51.66
N ILE A 49 49.42 -1.51 -51.33
CA ILE A 49 50.82 -1.33 -50.93
C ILE A 49 51.68 -1.36 -52.20
N THR A 50 52.44 -0.29 -52.42
CA THR A 50 53.29 -0.10 -53.60
C THR A 50 54.75 -0.46 -53.32
N THR A 51 55.22 -0.28 -52.09
CA THR A 51 56.55 -0.69 -51.63
C THR A 51 56.49 -1.21 -50.19
N PRO A 52 57.34 -2.17 -49.79
CA PRO A 52 58.29 -2.92 -50.61
C PRO A 52 57.57 -3.96 -51.51
N SER A 53 58.31 -4.73 -52.31
CA SER A 53 57.74 -5.76 -53.18
C SER A 53 57.07 -6.89 -52.37
N SER A 54 56.21 -7.67 -53.04
CA SER A 54 55.48 -8.83 -52.49
C SER A 54 56.36 -9.73 -51.61
N ASP A 55 57.53 -10.14 -52.12
CA ASP A 55 58.39 -11.11 -51.43
C ASP A 55 59.07 -10.53 -50.20
N VAL A 56 59.41 -9.24 -50.25
CA VAL A 56 60.01 -8.53 -49.12
C VAL A 56 58.96 -8.34 -48.03
N LEU A 57 57.75 -7.91 -48.39
CA LEU A 57 56.67 -7.72 -47.41
C LEU A 57 56.25 -9.05 -46.77
N TRP A 58 56.20 -10.13 -47.55
CA TRP A 58 55.97 -11.48 -47.03
C TRP A 58 57.02 -11.89 -46.00
N LYS A 59 58.32 -11.71 -46.31
CA LYS A 59 59.42 -11.99 -45.37
C LYS A 59 59.30 -11.17 -44.08
N LEU A 60 58.93 -9.89 -44.19
CA LEU A 60 58.81 -9.03 -43.02
C LEU A 60 57.61 -9.41 -42.13
N VAL A 61 56.43 -9.61 -42.72
CA VAL A 61 55.17 -9.81 -41.98
C VAL A 61 54.98 -11.26 -41.53
N VAL A 62 55.24 -12.23 -42.42
CA VAL A 62 54.89 -13.64 -42.18
C VAL A 62 56.06 -14.41 -41.59
N ILE A 63 57.27 -14.28 -42.16
CA ILE A 63 58.44 -15.06 -41.72
C ILE A 63 59.07 -14.46 -40.46
N ASN A 64 59.23 -13.13 -40.43
CA ASN A 64 59.89 -12.43 -39.32
C ASN A 64 58.90 -11.89 -38.27
N GLU A 65 57.59 -12.00 -38.52
CA GLU A 65 56.51 -11.47 -37.65
C GLU A 65 56.73 -10.01 -37.21
N ARG A 66 57.38 -9.19 -38.07
CA ARG A 66 57.74 -7.81 -37.74
C ARG A 66 56.52 -6.90 -37.88
N GLU A 67 56.36 -5.98 -36.92
CA GLU A 67 55.37 -4.90 -37.03
C GLU A 67 55.72 -3.95 -38.20
N ILE A 68 54.73 -3.66 -39.05
CA ILE A 68 54.89 -2.77 -40.22
C ILE A 68 54.21 -1.44 -39.94
N VAL A 69 54.97 -0.35 -40.01
CA VAL A 69 54.46 1.00 -39.73
C VAL A 69 54.00 1.69 -41.01
N PHE A 70 52.78 2.25 -41.02
CA PHE A 70 52.30 3.07 -42.13
C PHE A 70 52.87 4.50 -42.10
N PRO A 71 52.97 5.18 -43.26
CA PRO A 71 53.27 6.60 -43.32
C PRO A 71 52.28 7.43 -42.50
N TYR A 72 52.76 8.45 -41.80
CA TYR A 72 51.95 9.30 -40.94
C TYR A 72 52.47 10.74 -40.90
N ALA A 73 51.63 11.66 -40.45
CA ALA A 73 51.98 13.07 -40.27
C ALA A 73 52.10 13.42 -38.78
N GLN A 74 53.15 14.15 -38.41
CA GLN A 74 53.45 14.47 -37.00
C GLN A 74 52.79 15.78 -36.50
N LYS A 75 52.43 16.69 -37.43
CA LYS A 75 51.73 17.95 -37.14
C LYS A 75 50.58 18.16 -38.11
N VAL A 76 49.40 18.40 -37.55
CA VAL A 76 48.17 18.72 -38.27
C VAL A 76 47.80 20.15 -37.90
N ARG A 77 47.81 21.07 -38.87
CA ARG A 77 47.15 22.37 -38.75
C ARG A 77 45.79 22.28 -39.41
N VAL A 78 44.82 23.01 -38.89
CA VAL A 78 43.53 23.20 -39.56
C VAL A 78 43.61 24.56 -40.24
N ASP A 79 43.41 24.60 -41.55
CA ASP A 79 43.36 25.87 -42.28
C ASP A 79 42.04 26.62 -42.01
N ASP A 80 41.94 27.85 -42.54
CA ASP A 80 40.79 28.73 -42.35
C ASP A 80 39.48 28.16 -42.96
N GLU A 81 39.57 27.11 -43.78
CA GLU A 81 38.44 26.38 -44.38
C GLU A 81 38.06 25.11 -43.60
N GLY A 82 38.80 24.78 -42.53
CA GLY A 82 38.56 23.60 -41.71
C GLY A 82 39.21 22.32 -42.23
N GLU A 83 40.10 22.39 -43.24
CA GLU A 83 40.84 21.25 -43.76
C GLU A 83 42.13 21.00 -42.99
N GLU A 84 42.43 19.72 -42.74
CA GLU A 84 43.65 19.28 -42.07
C GLU A 84 44.86 19.37 -43.02
N VAL A 85 45.73 20.34 -42.78
CA VAL A 85 47.01 20.54 -43.47
C VAL A 85 48.13 19.81 -42.71
N TYR A 86 48.78 18.85 -43.38
CA TYR A 86 49.84 18.02 -42.82
C TYR A 86 51.22 18.63 -43.11
N GLU A 87 51.93 19.14 -42.08
CA GLU A 87 53.20 19.88 -42.27
C GLU A 87 54.44 18.98 -42.43
N THR A 88 54.47 17.81 -41.78
CA THR A 88 55.66 16.93 -41.77
C THR A 88 55.24 15.47 -41.92
N ILE A 89 55.63 14.87 -43.05
CA ILE A 89 55.36 13.48 -43.41
C ILE A 89 56.54 12.62 -42.98
N ILE A 90 56.30 11.64 -42.13
CA ILE A 90 57.28 10.62 -41.77
C ILE A 90 56.99 9.37 -42.60
N ASN A 91 57.99 8.94 -43.38
CA ASN A 91 57.90 7.71 -44.15
C ASN A 91 57.85 6.51 -43.20
N GLY A 92 56.88 5.62 -43.40
CA GLY A 92 56.78 4.33 -42.71
C GLY A 92 57.59 3.24 -43.40
N ASP A 93 57.37 1.98 -43.00
CA ASP A 93 57.98 0.80 -43.62
C ASP A 93 57.34 0.46 -45.00
N VAL A 94 56.19 1.07 -45.34
CA VAL A 94 55.44 0.80 -46.57
C VAL A 94 55.06 2.06 -47.34
N GLY A 95 55.12 1.99 -48.67
CA GLY A 95 54.51 2.95 -49.60
C GLY A 95 53.09 2.53 -49.98
N VAL A 96 52.20 3.50 -50.19
CA VAL A 96 50.77 3.26 -50.46
C VAL A 96 50.25 4.15 -51.59
N ASN A 97 49.14 3.73 -52.22
CA ASN A 97 48.50 4.45 -53.32
C ASN A 97 47.60 5.63 -52.91
N LYS A 98 47.61 6.06 -51.63
CA LYS A 98 46.72 7.09 -51.09
C LYS A 98 47.48 8.26 -50.46
N SER A 99 46.90 9.46 -50.54
CA SER A 99 47.37 10.61 -49.76
C SER A 99 47.21 10.34 -48.26
N ILE A 100 47.98 11.02 -47.41
CA ILE A 100 48.03 10.71 -45.97
C ILE A 100 46.67 10.92 -45.28
N GLY A 101 45.95 11.99 -45.62
CA GLY A 101 44.61 12.23 -45.06
C GLY A 101 43.61 11.15 -45.43
N ASP A 102 43.59 10.71 -46.69
CA ASP A 102 42.73 9.61 -47.14
C ASP A 102 43.20 8.24 -46.61
N LEU A 103 44.51 8.05 -46.43
CA LEU A 103 45.11 6.86 -45.83
C LEU A 103 44.64 6.71 -44.38
N GLN A 104 44.78 7.75 -43.55
CA GLN A 104 44.34 7.70 -42.15
C GLN A 104 42.84 7.44 -42.02
N LYS A 105 42.01 8.11 -42.84
CA LYS A 105 40.56 7.87 -42.89
C LYS A 105 40.24 6.43 -43.31
N THR A 106 41.00 5.87 -44.26
CA THR A 106 40.82 4.49 -44.73
C THR A 106 41.25 3.47 -43.67
N LEU A 107 42.43 3.64 -43.06
CA LEU A 107 42.93 2.78 -41.98
C LEU A 107 41.99 2.78 -40.77
N LYS A 108 41.48 3.96 -40.39
CA LYS A 108 40.46 4.09 -39.35
C LYS A 108 39.19 3.29 -39.69
N SER A 109 38.71 3.39 -40.93
CA SER A 109 37.53 2.65 -41.42
C SER A 109 37.75 1.14 -41.43
N LEU A 110 38.91 0.67 -41.94
CA LEU A 110 39.26 -0.75 -41.98
C LEU A 110 39.38 -1.34 -40.57
N ARG A 111 40.09 -0.63 -39.67
CA ARG A 111 40.24 -1.01 -38.26
C ARG A 111 38.90 -1.05 -37.54
N TYR A 112 38.06 -0.03 -37.73
CA TYR A 112 36.72 0.02 -37.11
C TYR A 112 35.90 -1.20 -37.52
N LYS A 113 35.80 -1.49 -38.82
CA LYS A 113 35.05 -2.66 -39.32
C LYS A 113 35.63 -3.98 -38.83
N ALA A 114 36.95 -4.10 -38.78
CA ALA A 114 37.62 -5.31 -38.29
C ALA A 114 37.31 -5.54 -36.80
N ASN A 115 37.46 -4.51 -35.96
CA ASN A 115 37.17 -4.59 -34.54
C ASN A 115 35.70 -4.86 -34.26
N THR A 116 34.77 -4.18 -34.95
CA THR A 116 33.33 -4.46 -34.82
C THR A 116 33.02 -5.91 -35.16
N SER A 117 33.62 -6.46 -36.22
CA SER A 117 33.42 -7.87 -36.58
C SER A 117 33.97 -8.85 -35.53
N ILE A 118 35.07 -8.50 -34.87
CA ILE A 118 35.62 -9.29 -33.76
C ILE A 118 34.74 -9.16 -32.51
N GLU A 119 34.27 -7.97 -32.17
CA GLU A 119 33.43 -7.74 -30.99
C GLU A 119 32.03 -8.37 -31.12
N GLU A 120 31.43 -8.31 -32.31
CA GLU A 120 30.09 -8.83 -32.57
C GLU A 120 30.11 -10.34 -32.84
N LEU A 121 30.95 -10.78 -33.78
CA LEU A 121 30.92 -12.14 -34.32
C LEU A 121 32.13 -12.99 -33.90
N GLY A 122 33.16 -12.38 -33.28
CA GLY A 122 34.40 -13.06 -32.91
C GLY A 122 35.37 -13.32 -34.06
N ILE A 123 35.09 -12.85 -35.26
CA ILE A 123 35.86 -13.24 -36.46
C ILE A 123 36.80 -12.12 -36.91
N ASN A 124 38.02 -12.49 -37.32
CA ASN A 124 38.88 -11.56 -38.01
C ASN A 124 38.44 -11.41 -39.47
N THR A 125 38.26 -10.16 -39.89
CA THR A 125 37.92 -9.82 -41.27
C THR A 125 39.01 -9.05 -41.97
N LEU A 126 40.10 -8.66 -41.30
CA LEU A 126 41.14 -7.86 -41.92
C LEU A 126 42.24 -8.76 -42.48
N TYR A 127 42.46 -8.64 -43.79
CA TYR A 127 43.45 -9.44 -44.51
C TYR A 127 44.34 -8.56 -45.37
N LEU A 128 45.62 -8.93 -45.40
CA LEU A 128 46.60 -8.51 -46.38
C LEU A 128 46.62 -9.54 -47.51
N THR A 129 46.23 -9.15 -48.71
CA THR A 129 46.11 -10.05 -49.85
C THR A 129 47.37 -10.02 -50.70
N PHE A 130 47.86 -11.18 -51.11
CA PHE A 130 48.96 -11.30 -52.07
C PHE A 130 48.43 -11.93 -53.36
N GLY A 131 48.54 -11.19 -54.46
CA GLY A 131 48.09 -11.63 -55.78
C GLY A 131 46.61 -11.32 -56.06
N MET A 132 46.33 -10.90 -57.29
CA MET A 132 44.99 -10.67 -57.80
C MET A 132 44.79 -11.40 -59.13
N LEU A 133 43.90 -12.40 -59.15
CA LEU A 133 43.50 -13.07 -60.38
C LEU A 133 42.53 -12.20 -61.16
N LYS A 134 42.90 -11.81 -62.38
CA LYS A 134 42.05 -11.17 -63.38
C LYS A 134 41.46 -12.24 -64.29
N TRP A 135 40.14 -12.45 -64.22
CA TRP A 135 39.45 -13.52 -64.93
C TRP A 135 38.12 -13.05 -65.51
N LYS A 136 37.54 -13.83 -66.43
CA LYS A 136 36.25 -13.56 -67.07
C LYS A 136 35.29 -14.73 -66.83
N GLU A 137 34.02 -14.43 -66.61
CA GLU A 137 33.01 -15.49 -66.40
C GLU A 137 32.61 -16.21 -67.70
N ARG A 138 32.69 -15.50 -68.83
CA ARG A 138 32.50 -16.04 -70.17
C ARG A 138 33.55 -15.44 -71.10
N ASP A 139 34.00 -16.20 -72.09
CA ASP A 139 35.04 -15.76 -73.03
C ASP A 139 34.60 -14.51 -73.83
N ASP A 140 33.31 -14.46 -74.19
CA ASP A 140 32.70 -13.34 -74.94
C ASP A 140 32.42 -12.09 -74.09
N SER A 141 32.63 -12.15 -72.77
CA SER A 141 32.34 -11.04 -71.87
C SER A 141 33.44 -9.97 -71.94
N SER A 142 33.02 -8.70 -72.00
CA SER A 142 33.92 -7.55 -71.79
C SER A 142 34.25 -7.30 -70.32
N GLN A 143 33.47 -7.89 -69.41
CA GLN A 143 33.65 -7.71 -67.97
C GLN A 143 34.76 -8.62 -67.43
N VAL A 144 35.81 -8.01 -66.87
CA VAL A 144 36.91 -8.68 -66.17
C VAL A 144 36.71 -8.53 -64.67
N PHE A 145 36.71 -9.66 -63.95
CA PHE A 145 36.67 -9.73 -62.50
C PHE A 145 38.09 -9.78 -61.94
N SER A 146 38.26 -9.27 -60.72
CA SER A 146 39.52 -9.32 -59.97
C SER A 146 39.28 -10.03 -58.65
N SER A 147 40.04 -11.06 -58.31
CA SER A 147 39.86 -11.79 -57.04
C SER A 147 41.19 -11.91 -56.29
N PRO A 148 41.22 -11.64 -54.97
CA PRO A 148 42.43 -11.86 -54.18
C PRO A 148 42.73 -13.35 -54.10
N VAL A 149 44.02 -13.71 -54.10
CA VAL A 149 44.45 -15.10 -54.17
C VAL A 149 44.87 -15.63 -52.80
N VAL A 150 45.96 -15.11 -52.23
CA VAL A 150 46.45 -15.49 -50.90
C VAL A 150 45.98 -14.48 -49.88
N LEU A 151 45.38 -14.92 -48.77
CA LEU A 151 44.83 -14.07 -47.72
C LEU A 151 45.63 -14.25 -46.43
N VAL A 152 46.42 -13.23 -46.06
CA VAL A 152 47.19 -13.21 -44.81
C VAL A 152 46.41 -12.42 -43.76
N PRO A 153 45.99 -13.05 -42.65
CA PRO A 153 45.21 -12.36 -41.63
C PRO A 153 46.10 -11.41 -40.82
N VAL A 154 45.63 -10.19 -40.62
CA VAL A 154 46.42 -9.14 -39.96
C VAL A 154 45.56 -8.29 -39.02
N ARG A 155 46.20 -7.54 -38.12
CA ARG A 155 45.55 -6.57 -37.22
C ARG A 155 46.12 -5.18 -37.41
N LEU A 156 45.28 -4.17 -37.21
CA LEU A 156 45.68 -2.77 -37.17
C LEU A 156 45.74 -2.26 -35.72
N LEU A 157 46.95 -1.96 -35.27
CA LEU A 157 47.24 -1.39 -33.96
C LEU A 157 47.48 0.12 -34.07
N ILE A 158 47.15 0.84 -33.00
CA ILE A 158 47.47 2.25 -32.82
C ILE A 158 47.65 2.50 -31.32
N GLU A 159 48.76 3.13 -30.92
CA GLU A 159 49.07 3.41 -29.51
C GLU A 159 48.32 4.64 -28.98
N SER A 160 48.17 5.67 -29.82
CA SER A 160 47.46 6.92 -29.50
C SER A 160 46.89 7.54 -30.78
N ILE A 161 45.98 8.52 -30.67
CA ILE A 161 45.38 9.20 -31.83
C ILE A 161 46.45 9.85 -32.75
N ALA A 162 47.59 10.24 -32.17
CA ALA A 162 48.71 10.86 -32.89
C ALA A 162 49.79 9.87 -33.35
N SER A 163 49.69 8.59 -32.96
CA SER A 163 50.67 7.55 -33.34
C SER A 163 50.32 6.96 -34.71
N PRO A 164 51.31 6.46 -35.48
CA PRO A 164 51.03 5.75 -36.72
C PRO A 164 50.26 4.46 -36.48
N TYR A 165 49.48 4.07 -37.49
CA TYR A 165 48.93 2.71 -37.56
C TYR A 165 50.05 1.71 -37.84
N ARG A 166 50.01 0.58 -37.14
CA ARG A 166 50.90 -0.55 -37.35
C ARG A 166 50.11 -1.79 -37.76
N ILE A 167 50.62 -2.54 -38.73
CA ILE A 167 50.12 -3.87 -39.07
C ILE A 167 50.93 -4.89 -38.32
N VAL A 168 50.24 -5.85 -37.71
CA VAL A 168 50.83 -7.06 -37.14
C VAL A 168 50.13 -8.29 -37.70
N LEU A 169 50.85 -9.40 -37.80
CA LEU A 169 50.27 -10.69 -38.18
C LEU A 169 49.20 -11.09 -37.14
N HIS A 170 48.08 -11.63 -37.61
CA HIS A 170 47.07 -12.24 -36.74
C HIS A 170 47.35 -13.73 -36.60
N ASP A 171 47.00 -14.33 -35.47
CA ASP A 171 47.15 -15.77 -35.18
C ASP A 171 46.24 -16.69 -36.03
N ASP A 172 45.51 -16.16 -37.01
CA ASP A 172 44.66 -16.96 -37.89
C ASP A 172 45.52 -17.63 -38.96
N GLU A 173 45.04 -18.73 -39.53
CA GLU A 173 45.75 -19.41 -40.60
C GLU A 173 45.73 -18.56 -41.89
N ILE A 174 46.87 -18.55 -42.59
CA ILE A 174 46.96 -18.00 -43.93
C ILE A 174 46.23 -18.94 -44.87
N VAL A 175 45.23 -18.41 -45.59
CA VAL A 175 44.37 -19.23 -46.45
C VAL A 175 44.42 -18.76 -47.89
N ILE A 176 44.34 -19.70 -48.82
CA ILE A 176 43.97 -19.40 -50.20
C ILE A 176 42.49 -19.06 -50.21
N ASN A 177 42.11 -18.02 -50.95
CA ASN A 177 40.73 -17.56 -51.05
C ASN A 177 39.77 -18.73 -51.31
N PRO A 178 39.01 -19.18 -50.29
CA PRO A 178 38.26 -20.42 -50.37
C PRO A 178 37.03 -20.28 -51.27
N THR A 179 36.48 -19.08 -51.36
CA THR A 179 35.36 -18.76 -52.25
C THR A 179 35.82 -18.79 -53.71
N LEU A 180 36.98 -18.22 -54.02
CA LEU A 180 37.56 -18.30 -55.36
C LEU A 180 37.92 -19.74 -55.72
N SER A 181 38.56 -20.48 -54.81
CA SER A 181 38.90 -21.89 -55.04
C SER A 181 37.67 -22.72 -55.41
N HIS A 182 36.56 -22.54 -54.68
CA HIS A 182 35.33 -23.25 -54.97
C HIS A 182 34.67 -22.80 -56.29
N LYS A 183 34.73 -21.50 -56.62
CA LYS A 183 34.21 -20.99 -57.91
C LYS A 183 35.02 -21.52 -59.09
N LEU A 184 36.34 -21.59 -58.96
CA LEU A 184 37.24 -22.11 -60.00
C LEU A 184 37.06 -23.61 -60.23
N ASP A 185 36.91 -24.38 -59.15
CA ASP A 185 36.67 -25.82 -59.25
C ASP A 185 35.31 -26.13 -59.89
N ASN A 186 34.22 -25.59 -59.31
CA ASN A 186 32.87 -25.94 -59.75
C ASN A 186 32.50 -25.42 -61.15
N ASP A 187 32.89 -24.19 -61.49
CA ASP A 187 32.43 -23.56 -62.75
C ASP A 187 33.42 -23.75 -63.89
N PHE A 188 34.71 -23.94 -63.57
CA PHE A 188 35.79 -23.95 -64.56
C PHE A 188 36.65 -25.22 -64.56
N GLY A 189 36.45 -26.12 -63.59
CA GLY A 189 37.25 -27.34 -63.41
C GLY A 189 38.70 -27.07 -63.01
N ILE A 190 39.00 -25.89 -62.46
CA ILE A 190 40.36 -25.48 -62.11
C ILE A 190 40.58 -25.69 -60.62
N ILE A 191 41.33 -26.73 -60.29
CA ILE A 191 41.78 -27.00 -58.93
C ILE A 191 42.95 -26.07 -58.60
N MET A 192 42.80 -25.24 -57.56
CA MET A 192 43.88 -24.39 -57.05
C MET A 192 45.08 -25.26 -56.59
N PRO A 193 46.34 -24.86 -56.83
CA PRO A 193 47.50 -25.54 -56.24
C PRO A 193 47.43 -25.56 -54.70
N GLU A 194 48.10 -26.52 -54.07
CA GLU A 194 48.32 -26.47 -52.62
C GLU A 194 49.29 -25.34 -52.26
N PHE A 195 49.13 -24.77 -51.07
CA PHE A 195 49.97 -23.70 -50.55
C PHE A 195 50.31 -23.98 -49.10
N ASP A 196 51.60 -24.18 -48.82
CA ASP A 196 52.12 -24.26 -47.47
C ASP A 196 52.80 -22.93 -47.10
N PRO A 197 52.21 -22.09 -46.25
CA PRO A 197 52.78 -20.79 -45.90
C PRO A 197 54.14 -20.88 -45.18
N THR A 198 54.54 -22.05 -44.69
CA THR A 198 55.84 -22.25 -44.02
C THR A 198 56.99 -22.51 -44.99
N HIS A 199 56.69 -23.05 -46.19
CA HIS A 199 57.70 -23.44 -47.18
C HIS A 199 57.55 -22.70 -48.52
N ASP A 200 56.33 -22.39 -48.95
CA ASP A 200 56.05 -21.74 -50.22
C ASP A 200 56.08 -20.21 -50.09
N SER A 201 56.64 -19.54 -51.11
CA SER A 201 56.50 -18.09 -51.27
C SER A 201 55.24 -17.73 -52.08
N PRO A 202 54.59 -16.56 -51.83
CA PRO A 202 53.47 -16.12 -52.64
C PRO A 202 53.81 -15.95 -54.12
N ALA A 203 55.03 -15.57 -54.46
CA ALA A 203 55.47 -15.44 -55.84
C ALA A 203 55.48 -16.79 -56.57
N GLU A 204 56.04 -17.83 -55.95
CA GLU A 204 56.02 -19.19 -56.50
C GLU A 204 54.59 -19.71 -56.66
N TYR A 205 53.73 -19.46 -55.67
CA TYR A 205 52.32 -19.83 -55.76
C TYR A 205 51.60 -19.11 -56.89
N ILE A 206 51.84 -17.81 -57.06
CA ILE A 206 51.27 -17.00 -58.15
C ILE A 206 51.74 -17.53 -59.52
N GLU A 207 53.00 -17.93 -59.66
CA GLU A 207 53.51 -18.54 -60.90
C GLU A 207 52.86 -19.89 -61.19
N LYS A 208 52.74 -20.78 -60.19
CA LYS A 208 52.02 -22.06 -60.30
C LYS A 208 50.57 -21.84 -60.74
N LEU A 209 49.90 -20.82 -60.18
CA LEU A 209 48.53 -20.46 -60.54
C LEU A 209 48.44 -19.88 -61.95
N GLN A 210 49.37 -18.99 -62.33
CA GLN A 210 49.43 -18.38 -63.66
C GLN A 210 49.48 -19.45 -64.76
N CYS A 211 50.34 -20.46 -64.61
CA CYS A 211 50.44 -21.58 -65.57
C CYS A 211 49.14 -22.38 -65.72
N LYS A 212 48.28 -22.45 -64.68
CA LYS A 212 46.98 -23.14 -64.76
C LYS A 212 45.90 -22.31 -65.48
N VAL A 213 46.02 -20.99 -65.48
CA VAL A 213 44.98 -20.09 -66.00
C VAL A 213 45.35 -19.40 -67.32
N GLU A 214 46.62 -19.48 -67.73
CA GLU A 214 47.17 -18.85 -68.94
C GLU A 214 46.39 -19.24 -70.21
N ASN A 215 45.99 -20.51 -70.31
CA ASN A 215 45.23 -21.08 -71.43
C ASN A 215 43.87 -20.39 -71.66
N LYS A 216 43.34 -19.66 -70.66
CA LYS A 216 42.07 -18.94 -70.71
C LYS A 216 42.23 -17.44 -70.94
N GLY A 217 43.46 -16.96 -71.18
CA GLY A 217 43.75 -15.53 -71.32
C GLY A 217 43.59 -14.74 -70.02
N TRP A 218 43.68 -15.41 -68.87
CA TRP A 218 43.62 -14.80 -67.54
C TRP A 218 45.04 -14.47 -67.03
N ASN A 219 45.13 -13.53 -66.10
CA ASN A 219 46.40 -13.07 -65.55
C ASN A 219 46.34 -12.93 -64.03
N VAL A 220 47.43 -13.24 -63.32
CA VAL A 220 47.58 -13.05 -61.89
C VAL A 220 48.54 -11.90 -61.62
N GLU A 221 48.01 -10.76 -61.22
CA GLU A 221 48.80 -9.57 -60.88
C GLU A 221 49.44 -9.71 -59.49
N ARG A 222 50.71 -9.33 -59.35
CA ARG A 222 51.45 -9.32 -58.07
C ARG A 222 51.16 -8.07 -57.24
N SER A 223 49.88 -7.78 -57.03
CA SER A 223 49.44 -6.61 -56.24
C SER A 223 49.11 -7.00 -54.80
N ILE A 224 49.36 -6.07 -53.88
CA ILE A 224 49.17 -6.26 -52.43
C ILE A 224 48.11 -5.30 -51.94
N HIS A 225 47.10 -5.81 -51.24
CA HIS A 225 46.02 -4.98 -50.73
C HIS A 225 45.69 -5.29 -49.27
N LEU A 226 45.47 -4.25 -48.47
CA LEU A 226 44.86 -4.37 -47.15
C LEU A 226 43.36 -4.09 -47.26
N THR A 227 42.52 -5.02 -46.83
CA THR A 227 41.06 -4.90 -46.95
C THR A 227 40.31 -5.76 -45.93
N ASN A 228 39.05 -5.44 -45.68
CA ASN A 228 38.14 -6.34 -44.97
C ASN A 228 37.53 -7.37 -45.95
N LEU A 229 37.68 -8.66 -45.65
CA LEU A 229 37.13 -9.80 -46.37
C LEU A 229 36.50 -10.77 -45.37
N SER A 230 35.39 -11.40 -45.73
CA SER A 230 34.73 -12.42 -44.90
C SER A 230 34.30 -13.58 -45.79
N PHE A 231 34.73 -14.78 -45.42
CA PHE A 231 34.42 -16.04 -46.12
C PHE A 231 33.71 -17.06 -45.21
N LEU A 232 33.07 -16.62 -44.12
CA LEU A 232 32.34 -17.53 -43.23
C LEU A 232 31.29 -18.38 -43.96
N LYS A 233 30.61 -17.79 -44.95
CA LYS A 233 29.53 -18.46 -45.66
C LYS A 233 29.99 -19.71 -46.40
N ILE A 234 31.20 -19.72 -46.98
CA ILE A 234 31.71 -20.91 -47.68
C ILE A 234 32.11 -22.01 -46.67
N ASN A 235 32.58 -21.64 -45.47
CA ASN A 235 32.83 -22.61 -44.41
C ASN A 235 31.53 -23.25 -43.93
N MET A 236 30.48 -22.45 -43.73
CA MET A 236 29.14 -22.96 -43.37
C MET A 236 28.56 -23.84 -44.49
N TYR A 237 28.75 -23.48 -45.75
CA TYR A 237 28.34 -24.30 -46.89
C TYR A 237 29.00 -25.68 -46.86
N LYS A 238 30.34 -25.72 -46.72
CA LYS A 238 31.09 -26.98 -46.64
C LYS A 238 30.68 -27.82 -45.42
N ASP A 239 30.33 -27.17 -44.30
CA ASP A 239 29.87 -27.86 -43.10
C ASP A 239 28.49 -28.52 -43.30
N LEU A 240 27.57 -27.83 -43.98
CA LEU A 240 26.27 -28.40 -44.38
C LEU A 240 26.43 -29.59 -45.33
N GLU A 241 27.36 -29.50 -46.28
CA GLU A 241 27.65 -30.59 -47.22
C GLU A 241 28.29 -31.80 -46.52
N LYS A 242 29.28 -31.57 -45.65
CA LYS A 242 30.00 -32.64 -44.94
C LYS A 242 29.13 -33.37 -43.90
N ASN A 243 28.18 -32.69 -43.28
CA ASN A 243 27.38 -33.24 -42.18
C ASN A 243 25.91 -33.49 -42.55
N GLU A 244 25.58 -33.57 -43.84
CA GLU A 244 24.21 -33.72 -44.32
C GLU A 244 23.47 -34.90 -43.66
N GLU A 245 24.11 -36.06 -43.53
CA GLU A 245 23.53 -37.24 -42.87
C GLU A 245 23.18 -36.99 -41.40
N LYS A 246 24.04 -36.28 -40.65
CA LYS A 246 23.81 -35.97 -39.23
C LYS A 246 22.70 -34.95 -39.05
N ILE A 247 22.61 -33.97 -39.95
CA ILE A 247 21.55 -32.97 -39.98
C ILE A 247 20.21 -33.67 -40.21
N ASN A 248 20.17 -34.63 -41.13
CA ASN A 248 18.99 -35.43 -41.43
C ASN A 248 18.53 -36.31 -40.27
N ALA A 249 19.45 -36.84 -39.47
CA ALA A 249 19.12 -37.65 -38.31
C ALA A 249 18.65 -36.83 -37.09
N ASN A 250 18.77 -35.49 -37.11
CA ASN A 250 18.49 -34.66 -35.93
C ASN A 250 16.99 -34.30 -35.82
N PRO A 251 16.30 -34.70 -34.72
CA PRO A 251 14.86 -34.46 -34.56
C PRO A 251 14.50 -32.97 -34.43
N VAL A 252 15.38 -32.15 -33.84
CA VAL A 252 15.16 -30.69 -33.71
C VAL A 252 15.18 -30.02 -35.07
N ILE A 253 16.13 -30.40 -35.93
CA ILE A 253 16.24 -29.83 -37.29
C ILE A 253 15.05 -30.29 -38.14
N ALA A 254 14.67 -31.57 -38.06
CA ALA A 254 13.49 -32.10 -38.75
C ALA A 254 12.20 -31.38 -38.32
N ALA A 255 12.05 -31.05 -37.04
CA ALA A 255 10.92 -30.26 -36.53
C ALA A 255 10.96 -28.81 -37.04
N LEU A 256 12.13 -28.15 -37.05
CA LEU A 256 12.29 -26.77 -37.57
C LEU A 256 11.94 -26.64 -39.06
N VAL A 257 12.19 -27.69 -39.85
CA VAL A 257 11.84 -27.73 -41.28
C VAL A 257 10.38 -28.16 -41.52
N GLY A 258 9.67 -28.62 -40.48
CA GLY A 258 8.28 -29.05 -40.56
C GLY A 258 8.10 -30.44 -41.18
N GLU A 259 9.11 -31.30 -41.06
CA GLU A 259 8.99 -32.73 -41.38
C GLU A 259 8.44 -33.54 -40.22
N GLN A 260 8.79 -33.15 -38.99
CA GLN A 260 8.22 -33.70 -37.76
C GLN A 260 7.32 -32.67 -37.08
N ALA A 261 6.41 -33.16 -36.25
CA ALA A 261 5.60 -32.31 -35.39
C ALA A 261 6.50 -31.46 -34.47
N PRO A 262 6.04 -30.28 -34.02
CA PRO A 262 6.75 -29.49 -33.03
C PRO A 262 7.06 -30.34 -31.79
N ILE A 263 8.27 -30.16 -31.24
CA ILE A 263 8.66 -30.84 -30.00
C ILE A 263 7.74 -30.34 -28.89
N GLN A 264 6.94 -31.25 -28.34
CA GLN A 264 6.00 -30.94 -27.27
C GLN A 264 6.69 -31.11 -25.91
N VAL A 265 6.44 -30.15 -25.02
CA VAL A 265 6.83 -30.26 -23.62
C VAL A 265 5.79 -31.13 -22.91
N PRO A 266 6.19 -32.17 -22.16
CA PRO A 266 5.25 -33.00 -21.39
C PRO A 266 4.44 -32.16 -20.42
N GLU A 267 3.12 -32.38 -20.36
CA GLU A 267 2.22 -31.63 -19.46
C GLU A 267 2.56 -31.82 -17.97
N GLU A 268 3.10 -32.98 -17.60
CA GLU A 268 3.56 -33.30 -16.24
C GLU A 268 4.68 -32.37 -15.74
N LEU A 269 5.39 -31.72 -16.66
CA LEU A 269 6.48 -30.79 -16.35
C LEU A 269 6.02 -29.34 -16.35
N ASN A 270 4.72 -29.08 -16.55
CA ASN A 270 4.14 -27.75 -16.51
C ASN A 270 3.59 -27.46 -15.10
N ASN A 271 3.93 -26.31 -14.50
CA ASN A 271 3.65 -25.98 -13.09
C ASN A 271 4.17 -27.05 -12.11
N PHE A 272 5.41 -27.49 -12.31
CA PHE A 272 6.01 -28.51 -11.48
C PHE A 272 6.28 -27.98 -10.06
N ASP A 273 5.91 -28.76 -9.04
CA ASP A 273 6.20 -28.42 -7.64
C ASP A 273 7.62 -28.85 -7.27
N HIS A 274 8.59 -27.96 -7.52
CA HIS A 274 10.00 -28.19 -7.25
C HIS A 274 10.29 -28.44 -5.76
N ASP A 275 9.53 -27.82 -4.87
CA ASP A 275 9.81 -27.87 -3.44
C ASP A 275 9.39 -29.21 -2.81
N LYS A 276 8.27 -29.79 -3.27
CA LYS A 276 7.81 -31.10 -2.77
C LYS A 276 8.45 -32.29 -3.48
N GLN A 277 8.82 -32.14 -4.75
CA GLN A 277 9.26 -33.26 -5.59
C GLN A 277 10.78 -33.38 -5.72
N ILE A 278 11.55 -32.36 -5.34
CA ILE A 278 13.01 -32.35 -5.48
C ILE A 278 13.66 -32.01 -4.13
N HIS A 279 14.47 -32.93 -3.63
CA HIS A 279 15.27 -32.69 -2.42
C HIS A 279 16.40 -31.70 -2.73
N PRO A 280 16.74 -30.78 -1.80
CA PRO A 280 17.83 -29.83 -2.00
C PRO A 280 19.18 -30.45 -2.36
N ILE A 281 19.45 -31.68 -1.91
CA ILE A 281 20.68 -32.40 -2.21
C ILE A 281 20.81 -32.80 -3.69
N ASP A 282 19.70 -32.87 -4.42
CA ASP A 282 19.65 -33.22 -5.84
C ASP A 282 19.63 -31.99 -6.76
N ILE A 283 19.83 -30.79 -6.18
CA ILE A 283 19.82 -29.50 -6.87
C ILE A 283 21.26 -28.99 -7.00
N PHE A 284 21.68 -28.74 -8.24
CA PHE A 284 23.02 -28.25 -8.59
C PHE A 284 22.98 -26.87 -9.25
N GLN A 285 21.92 -26.10 -8.97
CA GLN A 285 21.79 -24.70 -9.35
C GLN A 285 22.80 -23.87 -8.56
N VAL A 286 23.61 -23.09 -9.26
CA VAL A 286 24.75 -22.33 -8.70
C VAL A 286 24.45 -20.83 -8.56
N VAL A 287 23.33 -20.38 -9.10
CA VAL A 287 22.81 -19.02 -9.00
C VAL A 287 21.31 -19.08 -8.73
N ASP A 288 20.73 -18.01 -8.21
CA ASP A 288 19.30 -17.94 -7.91
C ASP A 288 18.43 -18.30 -9.13
N ALA A 289 17.24 -18.85 -8.90
CA ALA A 289 16.27 -19.12 -9.95
C ALA A 289 14.86 -18.92 -9.39
N ASP A 290 14.02 -18.19 -10.14
CA ASP A 290 12.57 -18.20 -9.91
C ASP A 290 11.93 -19.50 -10.44
N SER A 291 10.66 -19.74 -10.13
CA SER A 291 9.95 -20.96 -10.51
C SER A 291 9.98 -21.23 -12.03
N SER A 292 9.80 -20.20 -12.86
CA SER A 292 9.83 -20.35 -14.32
C SER A 292 11.23 -20.70 -14.85
N GLN A 293 12.28 -20.21 -14.19
CA GLN A 293 13.66 -20.57 -14.51
C GLN A 293 13.97 -22.00 -14.05
N GLN A 294 13.43 -22.43 -12.90
CA GLN A 294 13.56 -23.81 -12.42
C GLN A 294 12.87 -24.80 -13.35
N ASP A 295 11.70 -24.46 -13.92
CA ASP A 295 11.03 -25.27 -14.94
C ASP A 295 11.93 -25.49 -16.17
N ALA A 296 12.58 -24.42 -16.66
CA ALA A 296 13.51 -24.51 -17.78
C ALA A 296 14.72 -25.41 -17.46
N VAL A 297 15.25 -25.32 -16.24
CA VAL A 297 16.34 -26.19 -15.75
C VAL A 297 15.88 -27.65 -15.71
N LEU A 298 14.69 -27.93 -15.17
CA LEU A 298 14.11 -29.27 -15.08
C LEU A 298 13.88 -29.88 -16.46
N LEU A 299 13.34 -29.11 -17.42
CA LEU A 299 13.15 -29.56 -18.80
C LEU A 299 14.48 -30.01 -19.43
N SER A 300 15.55 -29.24 -19.22
CA SER A 300 16.88 -29.61 -19.70
C SER A 300 17.42 -30.86 -19.02
N LYS A 301 17.23 -30.98 -17.69
CA LYS A 301 17.62 -32.17 -16.92
C LYS A 301 16.96 -33.45 -17.45
N LYS A 302 15.66 -33.36 -17.80
CA LYS A 302 14.87 -34.44 -18.42
C LYS A 302 15.20 -34.70 -19.90
N GLY A 303 16.10 -33.92 -20.52
CA GLY A 303 16.51 -34.08 -21.91
C GLY A 303 15.50 -33.56 -22.94
N VAL A 304 14.55 -32.74 -22.52
CA VAL A 304 13.56 -32.12 -23.41
C VAL A 304 14.21 -30.94 -24.14
N SER A 305 14.01 -30.86 -25.45
CA SER A 305 14.43 -29.69 -26.24
C SER A 305 13.32 -28.64 -26.23
N PHE A 306 13.64 -27.40 -25.91
CA PHE A 306 12.66 -26.31 -25.79
C PHE A 306 13.24 -24.96 -26.23
N VAL A 307 12.36 -23.99 -26.44
CA VAL A 307 12.72 -22.59 -26.73
C VAL A 307 12.42 -21.75 -25.50
N LEU A 308 13.45 -21.13 -24.92
CA LEU A 308 13.30 -20.22 -23.79
C LEU A 308 13.19 -18.77 -24.29
N GLN A 309 12.03 -18.14 -24.08
CA GLN A 309 11.80 -16.73 -24.41
C GLN A 309 11.66 -15.91 -23.13
N GLY A 310 12.31 -14.75 -23.08
CA GLY A 310 12.21 -13.85 -21.95
C GLY A 310 12.54 -12.41 -22.36
N PRO A 311 11.83 -11.39 -21.84
CA PRO A 311 12.20 -9.98 -22.03
C PRO A 311 13.64 -9.65 -21.59
N PRO A 312 14.23 -8.52 -22.02
CA PRO A 312 15.50 -8.05 -21.48
C PRO A 312 15.42 -7.90 -19.94
N GLY A 313 16.45 -8.33 -19.23
CA GLY A 313 16.51 -8.25 -17.76
C GLY A 313 15.91 -9.43 -16.99
N THR A 314 15.21 -10.38 -17.63
CA THR A 314 14.55 -11.52 -16.94
C THR A 314 15.48 -12.72 -16.67
N GLY A 315 16.76 -12.48 -16.37
CA GLY A 315 17.64 -13.56 -15.92
C GLY A 315 18.04 -14.63 -16.96
N LYS A 316 17.79 -14.50 -18.27
CA LYS A 316 18.11 -15.55 -19.27
C LYS A 316 19.51 -16.17 -19.14
N SER A 317 20.55 -15.33 -19.00
CA SER A 317 21.93 -15.82 -18.82
C SER A 317 22.12 -16.58 -17.50
N GLN A 318 21.37 -16.21 -16.46
CA GLN A 318 21.33 -16.88 -15.16
C GLN A 318 20.70 -18.27 -15.29
N THR A 319 19.58 -18.37 -16.03
CA THR A 319 18.93 -19.66 -16.35
C THR A 319 19.87 -20.57 -17.14
N ILE A 320 20.59 -20.04 -18.14
CA ILE A 320 21.59 -20.80 -18.90
C ILE A 320 22.70 -21.31 -17.99
N THR A 321 23.21 -20.47 -17.07
CA THR A 321 24.24 -20.88 -16.09
C THR A 321 23.76 -22.07 -15.25
N ASN A 322 22.53 -22.04 -14.74
CA ASN A 322 21.97 -23.15 -13.97
C ASN A 322 21.73 -24.41 -14.80
N ILE A 323 21.25 -24.27 -16.05
CA ILE A 323 21.13 -25.41 -16.98
C ILE A 323 22.49 -26.08 -17.20
N ILE A 324 23.55 -25.30 -17.42
CA ILE A 324 24.91 -25.81 -17.61
C ILE A 324 25.39 -26.52 -16.34
N ALA A 325 25.20 -25.91 -15.17
CA ALA A 325 25.64 -26.48 -13.90
C ALA A 325 24.94 -27.82 -13.60
N GLU A 326 23.63 -27.91 -13.81
CA GLU A 326 22.85 -29.15 -13.61
C GLU A 326 23.23 -30.23 -14.61
N ALA A 327 23.35 -29.89 -15.89
CA ALA A 327 23.81 -30.85 -16.90
C ALA A 327 25.24 -31.32 -16.62
N PHE A 328 26.09 -30.45 -16.08
CA PHE A 328 27.47 -30.78 -15.71
C PHE A 328 27.52 -31.73 -14.51
N ALA A 329 26.68 -31.49 -13.49
CA ALA A 329 26.53 -32.38 -12.35
C ALA A 329 26.02 -33.78 -12.76
N ASP A 330 25.13 -33.85 -13.77
CA ASP A 330 24.70 -35.11 -14.40
C ASP A 330 25.80 -35.80 -15.24
N GLY A 331 26.99 -35.22 -15.36
CA GLY A 331 28.10 -35.75 -16.16
C GLY A 331 27.94 -35.60 -17.67
N LYS A 332 27.06 -34.69 -18.14
CA LYS A 332 26.82 -34.46 -19.57
C LYS A 332 27.92 -33.59 -20.19
N LYS A 333 28.17 -33.79 -21.49
CA LYS A 333 29.01 -32.90 -22.30
C LYS A 333 28.15 -31.77 -22.85
N ILE A 334 28.61 -30.53 -22.68
CA ILE A 334 27.80 -29.34 -22.96
C ILE A 334 28.52 -28.48 -23.99
N LEU A 335 27.82 -28.10 -25.05
CA LEU A 335 28.28 -27.13 -26.04
C LEU A 335 27.35 -25.92 -26.01
N PHE A 336 27.84 -24.80 -25.52
CA PHE A 336 27.11 -23.54 -25.53
C PHE A 336 27.54 -22.69 -26.73
N VAL A 337 26.59 -22.38 -27.62
CA VAL A 337 26.83 -21.61 -28.85
C VAL A 337 26.00 -20.33 -28.82
N SER A 338 26.57 -19.22 -29.25
CA SER A 338 25.87 -17.95 -29.43
C SER A 338 26.41 -17.22 -30.66
N GLU A 339 25.55 -16.46 -31.32
CA GLU A 339 25.95 -15.56 -32.42
C GLU A 339 26.83 -14.41 -31.91
N LYS A 340 26.64 -13.96 -30.66
CA LYS A 340 27.33 -12.81 -30.09
C LYS A 340 28.35 -13.22 -29.03
N MET A 341 29.60 -12.74 -29.16
CA MET A 341 30.64 -12.99 -28.15
C MET A 341 30.25 -12.52 -26.75
N ALA A 342 29.56 -11.38 -26.64
CA ALA A 342 29.14 -10.83 -25.35
C ALA A 342 28.27 -11.81 -24.56
N ALA A 343 27.39 -12.58 -25.22
CA ALA A 343 26.55 -13.57 -24.55
C ALA A 343 27.37 -14.75 -23.99
N LEU A 344 28.37 -15.21 -24.75
CA LEU A 344 29.30 -16.25 -24.29
C LEU A 344 30.09 -15.77 -23.08
N GLN A 345 30.64 -14.55 -23.12
CA GLN A 345 31.45 -13.99 -22.04
C GLN A 345 30.64 -13.79 -20.76
N VAL A 346 29.37 -13.34 -20.86
CA VAL A 346 28.50 -13.15 -19.69
C VAL A 346 28.25 -14.47 -18.97
N VAL A 347 27.97 -15.55 -19.71
CA VAL A 347 27.74 -16.88 -19.12
C VAL A 347 29.05 -17.45 -18.55
N TYR A 348 30.16 -17.33 -19.27
CA TYR A 348 31.47 -17.74 -18.78
C TYR A 348 31.85 -17.04 -17.48
N ASN A 349 31.70 -15.71 -17.41
CA ASN A 349 32.01 -14.95 -16.20
C ASN A 349 31.14 -15.41 -15.01
N ARG A 350 29.87 -15.76 -15.25
CA ARG A 350 28.99 -16.30 -14.18
C ARG A 350 29.48 -17.66 -13.69
N LEU A 351 29.82 -18.57 -14.60
CA LEU A 351 30.41 -19.87 -14.26
C LEU A 351 31.75 -19.71 -13.52
N ALA A 352 32.58 -18.77 -13.95
CA ALA A 352 33.85 -18.46 -13.30
C ALA A 352 33.67 -17.92 -11.88
N ASN A 353 32.70 -17.03 -11.67
CA ASN A 353 32.40 -16.46 -10.35
C ASN A 353 31.95 -17.51 -9.33
N VAL A 354 31.36 -18.63 -9.79
CA VAL A 354 30.96 -19.76 -8.93
C VAL A 354 32.01 -20.87 -8.89
N GLY A 355 33.20 -20.65 -9.45
CA GLY A 355 34.32 -21.59 -9.41
C GLY A 355 34.26 -22.72 -10.45
N LEU A 356 33.44 -22.59 -11.50
CA LEU A 356 33.31 -23.59 -12.58
C LEU A 356 34.15 -23.25 -13.82
N ALA A 357 35.01 -22.23 -13.77
CA ALA A 357 35.87 -21.82 -14.90
C ALA A 357 36.77 -22.96 -15.39
N ASP A 358 37.34 -23.75 -14.47
CA ASP A 358 38.30 -24.81 -14.80
C ASP A 358 37.68 -25.97 -15.59
N PHE A 359 36.35 -26.04 -15.65
CA PHE A 359 35.58 -27.00 -16.44
C PHE A 359 35.03 -26.41 -17.74
N CYS A 360 35.26 -25.12 -17.98
CA CYS A 360 34.79 -24.42 -19.16
C CYS A 360 35.90 -24.37 -20.21
N PHE A 361 35.60 -24.85 -21.41
CA PHE A 361 36.51 -24.74 -22.55
C PHE A 361 36.03 -23.67 -23.52
N THR A 362 36.57 -22.45 -23.40
CA THR A 362 36.17 -21.33 -24.24
C THR A 362 36.86 -21.37 -25.60
N LEU A 363 36.19 -21.96 -26.57
CA LEU A 363 36.56 -21.90 -28.00
C LEU A 363 36.16 -20.55 -28.59
N HIS A 364 36.75 -19.46 -28.11
CA HIS A 364 36.65 -18.19 -28.81
C HIS A 364 37.59 -18.25 -30.00
N SER A 365 37.06 -17.97 -31.19
CA SER A 365 37.83 -17.80 -32.42
C SER A 365 39.09 -16.97 -32.13
N HIS A 366 40.22 -17.67 -32.24
CA HIS A 366 41.58 -17.18 -32.42
C HIS A 366 42.20 -16.28 -31.34
N LYS A 367 41.56 -16.08 -30.19
CA LYS A 367 42.24 -15.48 -29.01
C LYS A 367 42.95 -16.50 -28.13
N ALA A 368 42.73 -17.78 -28.35
CA ALA A 368 43.40 -18.82 -27.60
C ALA A 368 44.66 -19.23 -28.36
N LYS A 369 45.83 -18.78 -27.90
CA LYS A 369 47.09 -19.38 -28.33
C LYS A 369 46.88 -20.88 -28.17
N LYS A 370 47.18 -21.70 -29.18
CA LYS A 370 47.13 -23.17 -29.05
C LYS A 370 47.79 -23.65 -27.75
N LYS A 371 48.83 -22.92 -27.31
CA LYS A 371 49.50 -23.06 -26.01
C LYS A 371 48.60 -22.81 -24.80
N ASP A 372 47.78 -21.78 -24.80
CA ASP A 372 46.85 -21.47 -23.71
C ASP A 372 45.72 -22.50 -23.66
N ILE A 373 45.18 -22.92 -24.81
CA ILE A 373 44.23 -24.05 -24.88
C ILE A 373 44.82 -25.32 -24.25
N LEU A 374 46.06 -25.67 -24.63
CA LEU A 374 46.74 -26.84 -24.11
C LEU A 374 47.04 -26.70 -22.61
N ARG A 375 47.31 -25.49 -22.12
CA ARG A 375 47.47 -25.21 -20.69
C ARG A 375 46.16 -25.38 -19.93
N ASP A 376 45.05 -24.83 -20.43
CA ASP A 376 43.75 -24.96 -19.80
C ASP A 376 43.34 -26.44 -19.72
N LEU A 377 43.53 -27.19 -20.81
CA LEU A 377 43.27 -28.63 -20.84
C LEU A 377 44.18 -29.41 -19.87
N ALA A 378 45.46 -29.05 -19.77
CA ALA A 378 46.37 -29.65 -18.80
C ALA A 378 45.96 -29.32 -17.36
N ASN A 379 45.50 -28.10 -17.09
CA ASN A 379 45.01 -27.68 -15.78
C ASN A 379 43.75 -28.47 -15.39
N SER A 380 42.78 -28.61 -16.30
CA SER A 380 41.55 -29.38 -16.05
C SER A 380 41.83 -30.87 -15.79
N ILE A 381 42.80 -31.47 -16.47
CA ILE A 381 43.18 -32.88 -16.27
C ILE A 381 43.86 -33.09 -14.91
N ASN A 382 44.67 -32.12 -14.48
CA ASN A 382 45.41 -32.19 -13.21
C ASN A 382 44.59 -31.71 -12.00
N PHE A 383 43.28 -31.48 -12.17
CA PHE A 383 42.44 -30.99 -11.09
C PHE A 383 42.11 -32.10 -10.08
N ASP A 384 42.43 -31.88 -8.81
CA ASP A 384 42.16 -32.84 -7.74
C ASP A 384 40.67 -32.93 -7.42
N ARG A 385 40.18 -34.15 -7.16
CA ARG A 385 38.79 -34.35 -6.72
C ARG A 385 38.64 -33.91 -5.27
N THR A 386 37.95 -32.80 -5.06
CA THR A 386 37.61 -32.31 -3.72
C THR A 386 36.43 -33.11 -3.16
N ARG A 387 36.56 -33.61 -1.93
CA ARG A 387 35.44 -34.23 -1.20
C ARG A 387 34.54 -33.14 -0.63
N VAL A 388 33.22 -33.31 -0.78
CA VAL A 388 32.22 -32.45 -0.13
C VAL A 388 32.37 -32.55 1.39
N ARG A 389 32.37 -31.41 2.09
CA ARG A 389 32.46 -31.37 3.56
C ARG A 389 31.15 -31.82 4.19
N ASP A 390 31.22 -32.57 5.29
CA ASP A 390 30.03 -33.04 6.01
C ASP A 390 29.14 -31.87 6.51
N GLU A 391 29.74 -30.72 6.83
CA GLU A 391 29.04 -29.48 7.18
C GLU A 391 28.10 -28.99 6.08
N ALA A 392 28.48 -29.15 4.81
CA ALA A 392 27.65 -28.72 3.67
C ALA A 392 26.41 -29.62 3.52
N LEU A 393 26.57 -30.92 3.78
CA LEU A 393 25.44 -31.87 3.78
C LEU A 393 24.45 -31.53 4.90
N ALA A 394 24.94 -31.24 6.11
CA ALA A 394 24.08 -30.83 7.22
C ALA A 394 23.32 -29.51 6.95
N GLN A 395 23.91 -28.58 6.18
CA GLN A 395 23.23 -27.36 5.76
C GLN A 395 22.09 -27.62 4.77
N LEU A 396 22.25 -28.59 3.87
CA LEU A 396 21.21 -29.01 2.93
C LEU A 396 20.03 -29.66 3.66
N ASP A 397 20.29 -30.51 4.65
CA ASP A 397 19.25 -31.10 5.51
C ASP A 397 18.48 -30.02 6.28
N LEU A 398 19.18 -29.01 6.82
CA LEU A 398 18.55 -27.87 7.48
C LEU A 398 17.67 -27.08 6.52
N LEU A 399 18.14 -26.88 5.28
CA LEU A 399 17.41 -26.16 4.24
C LEU A 399 16.11 -26.90 3.89
N GLU A 400 16.14 -28.22 3.77
CA GLU A 400 14.96 -29.05 3.52
C GLU A 400 13.92 -28.89 4.64
N ARG A 401 14.34 -28.97 5.91
CA ARG A 401 13.43 -28.77 7.06
C ARG A 401 12.78 -27.40 7.05
N LYS A 402 13.55 -26.35 6.73
CA LYS A 402 13.02 -24.97 6.65
C LYS A 402 12.04 -24.81 5.50
N ARG A 403 12.33 -25.39 4.34
CA ARG A 403 11.41 -25.42 3.18
C ARG A 403 10.09 -26.08 3.57
N ASN A 404 10.13 -27.24 4.21
CA ASN A 404 8.93 -27.95 4.63
C ASN A 404 8.08 -27.13 5.62
N LEU A 405 8.72 -26.50 6.61
CA LEU A 405 8.02 -25.62 7.56
C LEU A 405 7.33 -24.43 6.88
N LEU A 406 7.99 -23.81 5.89
CA LEU A 406 7.41 -22.69 5.13
C LEU A 406 6.24 -23.15 4.25
N ASN A 407 6.36 -24.32 3.63
CA ASN A 407 5.30 -24.91 2.82
C ASN A 407 4.09 -25.31 3.67
N GLU A 408 4.31 -25.92 4.83
CA GLU A 408 3.23 -26.21 5.80
C GLU A 408 2.49 -24.94 6.19
N TYR A 409 3.21 -23.87 6.54
CA TYR A 409 2.58 -22.58 6.85
C TYR A 409 1.77 -22.01 5.67
N GLN A 410 2.29 -22.09 4.44
CA GLN A 410 1.58 -21.67 3.25
C GLN A 410 0.29 -22.48 3.04
N GLU A 411 0.35 -23.80 3.21
CA GLU A 411 -0.79 -24.70 3.10
C GLU A 411 -1.85 -24.40 4.16
N GLU A 412 -1.45 -24.23 5.43
CA GLU A 412 -2.33 -23.87 6.53
C GLU A 412 -3.06 -22.54 6.26
N LEU A 413 -2.35 -21.53 5.77
CA LEU A 413 -2.90 -20.21 5.44
C LEU A 413 -3.99 -20.29 4.35
N HIS A 414 -3.87 -21.24 3.41
CA HIS A 414 -4.78 -21.44 2.29
C HIS A 414 -5.83 -22.53 2.53
N THR A 415 -5.70 -23.29 3.62
CA THR A 415 -6.67 -24.31 4.00
C THR A 415 -8.02 -23.65 4.34
N LEU A 416 -9.11 -24.22 3.82
CA LEU A 416 -10.46 -23.70 4.08
C LEU A 416 -10.88 -24.03 5.51
N THR A 417 -11.29 -23.01 6.26
CA THR A 417 -11.78 -23.19 7.63
C THR A 417 -13.29 -23.45 7.65
N SER A 418 -13.74 -24.24 8.64
CA SER A 418 -15.15 -24.57 8.83
C SER A 418 -16.00 -23.34 9.13
N GLY A 419 -17.27 -23.34 8.71
CA GLY A 419 -18.21 -22.23 8.90
C GLY A 419 -18.34 -21.39 7.63
N LEU A 420 -17.40 -20.46 7.40
CA LEU A 420 -17.42 -19.57 6.23
C LEU A 420 -16.90 -20.21 4.94
N ASN A 421 -16.19 -21.34 5.02
CA ASN A 421 -15.56 -22.04 3.90
C ASN A 421 -14.62 -21.14 3.08
N ILE A 422 -13.80 -20.37 3.79
CA ILE A 422 -12.79 -19.46 3.23
C ILE A 422 -11.47 -19.68 3.96
N SER A 423 -10.36 -19.40 3.29
CA SER A 423 -9.02 -19.52 3.89
C SER A 423 -8.67 -18.30 4.75
N ILE A 424 -7.73 -18.47 5.69
CA ILE A 424 -7.21 -17.37 6.51
C ILE A 424 -6.61 -16.28 5.61
N TYR A 425 -5.90 -16.67 4.54
CA TYR A 425 -5.41 -15.75 3.52
C TYR A 425 -6.53 -14.85 2.96
N SER A 426 -7.67 -15.46 2.60
CA SER A 426 -8.81 -14.74 2.04
C SER A 426 -9.47 -13.82 3.07
N VAL A 427 -9.55 -14.24 4.34
CA VAL A 427 -10.07 -13.43 5.44
C VAL A 427 -9.18 -12.20 5.65
N ASN A 428 -7.87 -12.39 5.79
CA ASN A 428 -6.92 -11.29 5.96
C ASN A 428 -6.96 -10.33 4.77
N GLY A 429 -7.07 -10.85 3.54
CA GLY A 429 -7.23 -10.02 2.34
C GLY A 429 -8.55 -9.23 2.29
N ARG A 430 -9.63 -9.73 2.91
CA ARG A 430 -10.88 -8.98 3.07
C ARG A 430 -10.78 -7.92 4.17
N LEU A 431 -10.18 -8.26 5.31
CA LEU A 431 -9.98 -7.33 6.42
C LEU A 431 -9.07 -6.17 6.01
N ALA A 432 -7.99 -6.43 5.26
CA ALA A 432 -7.11 -5.38 4.75
C ALA A 432 -7.82 -4.36 3.84
N LYS A 433 -8.87 -4.75 3.12
CA LYS A 433 -9.69 -3.82 2.32
C LYS A 433 -10.58 -2.91 3.17
N LEU A 434 -10.80 -3.28 4.43
CA LEU A 434 -11.65 -2.59 5.38
C LEU A 434 -10.83 -1.74 6.38
N GLU A 435 -9.53 -1.57 6.16
CA GLU A 435 -8.62 -0.86 7.08
C GLU A 435 -9.08 0.57 7.42
N ASN A 436 -9.72 1.27 6.46
CA ASN A 436 -10.22 2.63 6.65
C ASN A 436 -11.69 2.69 7.13
N VAL A 437 -12.32 1.55 7.39
CA VAL A 437 -13.72 1.49 7.86
C VAL A 437 -13.69 1.61 9.40
N PRO A 438 -14.52 2.47 10.00
CA PRO A 438 -14.56 2.60 11.46
C PRO A 438 -14.99 1.28 12.12
N ASP A 439 -14.20 0.84 13.10
CA ASP A 439 -14.50 -0.35 13.88
C ASP A 439 -15.68 -0.08 14.84
N ILE A 440 -16.74 -0.87 14.68
CA ILE A 440 -17.88 -0.86 15.59
C ILE A 440 -17.77 -2.10 16.48
N VAL A 441 -17.51 -1.87 17.78
CA VAL A 441 -17.42 -2.94 18.76
C VAL A 441 -18.81 -3.28 19.27
N PHE A 442 -19.31 -4.46 18.91
CA PHE A 442 -20.56 -5.02 19.44
C PHE A 442 -20.45 -6.54 19.60
N PRO A 443 -21.17 -7.14 20.55
CA PRO A 443 -21.10 -8.59 20.76
C PRO A 443 -21.79 -9.34 19.62
N ILE A 444 -21.06 -10.25 18.96
CA ILE A 444 -21.60 -11.19 17.97
C ILE A 444 -21.63 -12.58 18.60
N SER A 445 -22.83 -13.10 18.89
CA SER A 445 -22.98 -14.45 19.43
C SER A 445 -22.62 -15.52 18.38
N ASN A 446 -21.91 -16.56 18.81
CA ASN A 446 -21.55 -17.75 18.03
C ASN A 446 -20.83 -17.47 16.69
N ALA A 447 -19.88 -16.53 16.69
CA ALA A 447 -19.11 -16.15 15.50
C ALA A 447 -18.48 -17.35 14.76
N ASP A 448 -17.95 -18.33 15.49
CA ASP A 448 -17.29 -19.52 14.93
C ASP A 448 -18.23 -20.43 14.12
N SER A 449 -19.54 -20.34 14.37
CA SER A 449 -20.57 -21.15 13.69
C SER A 449 -21.20 -20.44 12.49
N VAL A 450 -20.81 -19.19 12.21
CA VAL A 450 -21.43 -18.39 11.16
C VAL A 450 -21.08 -18.97 9.79
N THR A 451 -22.12 -19.28 9.01
CA THR A 451 -21.97 -19.72 7.63
C THR A 451 -21.94 -18.56 6.64
N SER A 452 -21.39 -18.79 5.45
CA SER A 452 -21.40 -17.80 4.35
C SER A 452 -22.81 -17.28 4.04
N LYS A 453 -23.83 -18.14 4.13
CA LYS A 453 -25.23 -17.76 3.90
C LYS A 453 -25.73 -16.77 4.96
N LEU A 454 -25.53 -17.11 6.23
CA LEU A 454 -25.96 -16.26 7.34
C LEU A 454 -25.23 -14.91 7.35
N LEU A 455 -23.94 -14.90 6.99
CA LEU A 455 -23.18 -13.66 6.84
C LEU A 455 -23.76 -12.78 5.73
N SER A 456 -24.06 -13.36 4.56
CA SER A 456 -24.67 -12.64 3.44
C SER A 456 -26.04 -12.07 3.78
N GLU A 457 -26.87 -12.84 4.50
CA GLU A 457 -28.17 -12.38 5.01
C GLU A 457 -28.00 -11.16 5.94
N ARG A 458 -27.06 -11.22 6.89
CA ARG A 458 -26.77 -10.08 7.80
C ARG A 458 -26.31 -8.84 7.03
N VAL A 459 -25.42 -9.00 6.05
CA VAL A 459 -24.94 -7.89 5.21
C VAL A 459 -26.10 -7.28 4.42
N CYS A 460 -26.99 -8.10 3.86
CA CYS A 460 -28.18 -7.64 3.16
C CYS A 460 -29.11 -6.81 4.06
N LEU A 461 -29.36 -7.28 5.28
CA LEU A 461 -30.18 -6.56 6.26
C LEU A 461 -29.57 -5.21 6.67
N LEU A 462 -28.24 -5.15 6.83
CA LEU A 462 -27.54 -3.90 7.12
C LEU A 462 -27.60 -2.92 5.95
N ASP A 463 -27.46 -3.41 4.72
CA ASP A 463 -27.61 -2.61 3.50
C ASP A 463 -29.04 -2.07 3.35
N GLU A 464 -30.06 -2.91 3.60
CA GLU A 464 -31.46 -2.50 3.61
C GLU A 464 -31.74 -1.42 4.68
N LEU A 465 -31.22 -1.61 5.89
CA LEU A 465 -31.31 -0.61 6.96
C LEU A 465 -30.72 0.73 6.51
N SER A 466 -29.54 0.73 5.87
CA SER A 466 -28.90 1.95 5.37
C SER A 466 -29.76 2.67 4.33
N LYS A 467 -30.35 1.91 3.40
CA LYS A 467 -31.23 2.44 2.34
C LYS A 467 -32.53 2.98 2.90
N THR A 468 -33.08 2.35 3.93
CA THR A 468 -34.33 2.78 4.55
C THR A 468 -34.11 4.04 5.39
N ILE A 469 -33.00 4.14 6.13
CA ILE A 469 -32.65 5.37 6.87
C ILE A 469 -32.43 6.53 5.90
N GLY A 470 -31.71 6.33 4.79
CA GLY A 470 -31.46 7.38 3.79
C GLY A 470 -32.70 7.90 3.06
N LYS A 471 -33.83 7.18 3.10
CA LYS A 471 -35.11 7.60 2.50
C LYS A 471 -36.01 8.38 3.45
N ARG A 472 -35.68 8.47 4.75
CA ARG A 472 -36.43 9.27 5.71
C ARG A 472 -35.94 10.71 5.57
N SER A 473 -36.81 11.60 5.09
CA SER A 473 -36.50 13.01 4.81
C SER A 473 -36.39 13.90 6.05
N GLU A 474 -36.61 13.34 7.24
CA GLU A 474 -36.50 14.02 8.53
C GLU A 474 -35.44 13.33 9.36
N ASP A 475 -34.79 14.11 10.24
CA ASP A 475 -33.92 13.58 11.28
C ASP A 475 -34.68 12.47 12.03
N TYR A 476 -34.09 11.28 12.17
CA TYR A 476 -34.79 10.15 12.81
C TYR A 476 -35.26 10.52 14.22
N ALA A 477 -34.53 11.43 14.87
CA ALA A 477 -34.86 11.99 16.18
C ALA A 477 -36.21 12.75 16.20
N ASP A 478 -36.57 13.39 15.09
CA ASP A 478 -37.74 14.28 14.93
C ASP A 478 -38.92 13.59 14.25
N ASN A 479 -38.75 12.33 13.83
CA ASN A 479 -39.81 11.58 13.17
C ASN A 479 -41.01 11.38 14.13
N VAL A 480 -42.20 11.80 13.71
CA VAL A 480 -43.44 11.70 14.50
C VAL A 480 -43.81 10.25 14.87
N TRP A 481 -43.28 9.27 14.14
CA TRP A 481 -43.44 7.83 14.40
C TRP A 481 -42.24 7.18 15.10
N ARG A 482 -41.32 7.98 15.65
CA ARG A 482 -40.21 7.47 16.46
C ARG A 482 -40.74 6.63 17.62
N ASP A 483 -40.06 5.52 17.91
CA ASP A 483 -40.45 4.52 18.91
C ASP A 483 -41.81 3.84 18.66
N SER A 484 -42.37 3.97 17.46
CA SER A 484 -43.57 3.23 17.07
C SER A 484 -43.34 1.72 17.12
N SER A 485 -44.19 1.02 17.87
CA SER A 485 -44.20 -0.44 17.96
C SER A 485 -44.92 -1.12 16.78
N VAL A 486 -45.33 -0.36 15.77
CA VAL A 486 -46.08 -0.87 14.61
C VAL A 486 -45.14 -1.59 13.66
N LYS A 487 -45.24 -2.93 13.64
CA LYS A 487 -44.41 -3.80 12.77
C LYS A 487 -44.81 -3.72 11.29
N PHE A 488 -46.08 -3.44 10.99
CA PHE A 488 -46.61 -3.35 9.64
C PHE A 488 -47.82 -2.40 9.61
N VAL A 489 -47.89 -1.52 8.61
CA VAL A 489 -49.02 -0.61 8.39
C VAL A 489 -50.06 -1.31 7.52
N SER A 490 -51.15 -1.79 8.14
CA SER A 490 -52.29 -2.34 7.41
C SER A 490 -53.21 -1.25 6.88
N ASN A 491 -54.00 -1.54 5.84
CA ASN A 491 -55.00 -0.59 5.33
C ASN A 491 -56.06 -0.23 6.40
N ALA A 492 -56.41 -1.18 7.27
CA ALA A 492 -57.32 -0.93 8.39
C ALA A 492 -56.72 0.07 9.39
N LEU A 493 -55.46 -0.13 9.79
CA LEU A 493 -54.76 0.78 10.69
C LEU A 493 -54.62 2.19 10.09
N ARG A 494 -54.33 2.28 8.78
CA ARG A 494 -54.26 3.55 8.07
C ARG A 494 -55.60 4.29 8.12
N HIS A 495 -56.71 3.60 7.82
CA HIS A 495 -58.04 4.19 7.91
C HIS A 495 -58.43 4.63 9.34
N GLU A 496 -58.06 3.86 10.36
CA GLU A 496 -58.30 4.23 11.76
C GLU A 496 -57.49 5.48 12.16
N ILE A 497 -56.21 5.54 11.78
CA ILE A 497 -55.35 6.71 12.01
C ILE A 497 -55.96 7.95 11.33
N ASP A 498 -56.30 7.84 10.05
CA ASP A 498 -56.88 8.95 9.29
C ASP A 498 -58.21 9.42 9.90
N SER A 499 -59.08 8.50 10.30
CA SER A 499 -60.37 8.82 10.93
C SER A 499 -60.18 9.51 12.30
N ASN A 500 -59.31 8.98 13.16
CA ASN A 500 -59.09 9.52 14.49
C ASN A 500 -58.40 10.90 14.43
N ILE A 501 -57.43 11.08 13.53
CA ILE A 501 -56.77 12.38 13.32
C ILE A 501 -57.77 13.40 12.78
N ALA A 502 -58.60 13.03 11.79
CA ALA A 502 -59.62 13.91 11.24
C ALA A 502 -60.63 14.39 12.30
N THR A 503 -60.89 13.55 13.31
CA THR A 503 -61.79 13.88 14.43
C THR A 503 -61.08 14.70 15.52
N ALA A 504 -59.81 14.43 15.81
CA ALA A 504 -59.04 15.09 16.85
C ALA A 504 -58.61 16.52 16.48
N ILE A 505 -58.25 16.78 15.22
CA ILE A 505 -57.82 18.11 14.75
C ILE A 505 -58.83 19.23 15.09
N PRO A 506 -60.13 19.12 14.75
CA PRO A 506 -61.08 20.19 15.07
C PRO A 506 -61.27 20.38 16.57
N LEU A 507 -61.26 19.30 17.37
CA LEU A 507 -61.36 19.39 18.83
C LEU A 507 -60.15 20.09 19.46
N MET A 508 -58.94 19.79 18.97
CA MET A 508 -57.72 20.47 19.42
C MET A 508 -57.72 21.97 19.06
N LYS A 509 -58.25 22.33 17.89
CA LYS A 509 -58.42 23.74 17.51
C LYS A 509 -59.39 24.47 18.44
N GLU A 510 -60.57 23.89 18.71
CA GLU A 510 -61.55 24.49 19.63
C GLU A 510 -60.96 24.67 21.04
N LEU A 511 -60.21 23.67 21.52
CA LEU A 511 -59.55 23.71 22.82
C LEU A 511 -58.46 24.79 22.90
N ALA A 512 -57.65 24.95 21.84
CA ALA A 512 -56.65 26.02 21.75
C ALA A 512 -57.29 27.43 21.68
N GLU A 513 -58.39 27.59 20.95
CA GLU A 513 -59.15 28.86 20.89
C GLU A 513 -59.76 29.22 22.25
N ARG A 514 -60.33 28.24 22.97
CA ARG A 514 -60.83 28.46 24.34
C ARG A 514 -59.71 28.79 25.32
N HIS A 515 -58.58 28.09 25.25
CA HIS A 515 -57.41 28.34 26.09
C HIS A 515 -56.88 29.76 25.92
N SER A 516 -56.63 30.16 24.67
CA SER A 516 -56.12 31.50 24.35
C SER A 516 -57.12 32.61 24.74
N SER A 517 -58.42 32.38 24.56
CA SER A 517 -59.46 33.31 25.02
C SER A 517 -59.43 33.52 26.54
N ILE A 518 -59.36 32.44 27.33
CA ILE A 518 -59.32 32.51 28.80
C ILE A 518 -58.01 33.15 29.30
N CYS A 519 -56.87 32.76 28.72
CA CYS A 519 -55.57 33.35 29.03
C CYS A 519 -55.57 34.88 28.76
N SER A 520 -56.17 35.31 27.65
CA SER A 520 -56.27 36.74 27.32
C SER A 520 -57.15 37.54 28.30
N GLN A 521 -58.26 36.96 28.78
CA GLN A 521 -59.15 37.61 29.74
C GLN A 521 -58.54 37.72 31.14
N LEU A 522 -57.73 36.74 31.54
CA LEU A 522 -57.05 36.72 32.83
C LEU A 522 -55.68 37.40 32.81
N GLY A 523 -55.19 37.81 31.64
CA GLY A 523 -53.86 38.41 31.47
C GLY A 523 -52.70 37.43 31.69
N ILE A 524 -52.94 36.13 31.56
CA ILE A 524 -51.97 35.06 31.79
C ILE A 524 -51.29 34.70 30.47
N GLN A 525 -49.96 34.60 30.46
CA GLN A 525 -49.19 34.14 29.29
C GLN A 525 -48.85 32.65 29.44
N LEU A 526 -49.71 31.78 28.90
CA LEU A 526 -49.46 30.35 28.75
C LEU A 526 -49.59 29.97 27.27
N GLU A 527 -48.72 29.08 26.80
CA GLU A 527 -48.80 28.57 25.42
C GLU A 527 -49.97 27.58 25.26
N PRO A 528 -50.67 27.59 24.11
CA PRO A 528 -51.78 26.68 23.83
C PRO A 528 -51.26 25.28 23.50
N SER A 529 -50.91 24.52 24.55
CA SER A 529 -50.52 23.11 24.51
C SER A 529 -51.38 22.30 25.49
N LEU A 530 -51.42 20.96 25.36
CA LEU A 530 -52.18 20.12 26.30
C LEU A 530 -51.70 20.30 27.75
N VAL A 531 -50.38 20.37 27.95
CA VAL A 531 -49.79 20.66 29.26
C VAL A 531 -50.19 22.07 29.72
N GLY A 532 -50.10 23.07 28.84
CA GLY A 532 -50.51 24.44 29.14
C GLY A 532 -52.01 24.58 29.45
N VAL A 533 -52.85 23.67 28.95
CA VAL A 533 -54.28 23.59 29.24
C VAL A 533 -54.51 22.95 30.60
N ASP A 534 -53.80 21.87 30.93
CA ASP A 534 -53.85 21.26 32.27
C ASP A 534 -53.34 22.23 33.35
N ASP A 535 -52.30 23.01 33.05
CA ASP A 535 -51.81 24.09 33.90
C ASP A 535 -52.85 25.20 34.07
N LEU A 536 -53.49 25.62 32.97
CA LEU A 536 -54.57 26.62 33.03
C LEU A 536 -55.76 26.11 33.84
N ILE A 537 -56.19 24.85 33.65
CA ILE A 537 -57.25 24.22 34.44
C ILE A 537 -56.85 24.17 35.91
N SER A 538 -55.61 23.83 36.21
CA SER A 538 -55.08 23.80 37.58
C SER A 538 -55.11 25.19 38.21
N ILE A 539 -54.65 26.23 37.51
CA ILE A 539 -54.70 27.62 37.97
C ILE A 539 -56.15 28.07 38.18
N LEU A 540 -57.05 27.83 37.21
CA LEU A 540 -58.47 28.16 37.32
C LEU A 540 -59.13 27.43 38.49
N SER A 541 -58.74 26.18 38.75
CA SER A 541 -59.25 25.40 39.87
C SER A 541 -58.79 25.93 41.23
N ILE A 542 -57.60 26.55 41.29
CA ILE A 542 -57.07 27.23 42.48
C ILE A 542 -57.76 28.58 42.67
N VAL A 543 -57.91 29.36 41.59
CA VAL A 543 -58.63 30.64 41.61
C VAL A 543 -60.08 30.45 42.03
N ALA A 544 -60.75 29.42 41.50
CA ALA A 544 -62.13 29.06 41.88
C ALA A 544 -62.27 28.64 43.35
N LYS A 545 -61.17 28.22 43.99
CA LYS A 545 -61.12 27.85 45.42
C LYS A 545 -60.58 28.96 46.31
N SER A 546 -60.13 30.09 45.76
CA SER A 546 -59.63 31.20 46.56
C SER A 546 -60.80 31.99 47.17
N PRO A 547 -60.83 32.19 48.50
CA PRO A 547 -61.80 33.10 49.10
C PRO A 547 -61.51 34.55 48.67
N PHE A 548 -62.56 35.37 48.54
CA PHE A 548 -62.43 36.79 48.19
C PHE A 548 -61.48 37.50 49.18
N ILE A 549 -60.44 38.15 48.64
CA ILE A 549 -59.44 38.84 49.45
C ILE A 549 -60.07 40.11 50.05
N PRO A 550 -60.06 40.30 51.39
CA PRO A 550 -60.52 41.53 52.01
C PRO A 550 -59.64 42.71 51.60
N VAL A 551 -60.25 43.84 51.24
CA VAL A 551 -59.56 45.03 50.70
C VAL A 551 -58.47 45.57 51.64
N GLU A 552 -58.59 45.31 52.94
CA GLU A 552 -57.63 45.70 53.99
C GLU A 552 -56.23 45.09 53.82
N TRP A 553 -56.10 43.95 53.12
CA TRP A 553 -54.80 43.34 52.82
C TRP A 553 -54.00 44.08 51.76
N ILE A 554 -54.66 44.93 50.96
CA ILE A 554 -54.02 45.67 49.87
C ILE A 554 -53.60 47.07 50.33
N THR A 555 -54.28 47.63 51.35
CA THR A 555 -54.06 49.02 51.80
C THR A 555 -53.13 49.16 53.01
N ILE A 556 -52.90 48.11 53.80
CA ILE A 556 -52.03 48.18 54.99
C ILE A 556 -50.58 47.83 54.61
N HIS A 557 -49.66 48.78 54.79
CA HIS A 557 -48.24 48.64 54.40
C HIS A 557 -47.35 47.81 55.33
N ASN A 558 -47.91 47.20 56.39
CA ASN A 558 -47.14 46.36 57.31
C ASN A 558 -47.63 44.91 57.28
N ILE A 559 -46.94 44.11 56.46
CA ILE A 559 -47.19 42.69 56.23
C ILE A 559 -46.99 41.87 57.50
N ASP A 560 -46.13 42.29 58.43
CA ASP A 560 -45.82 41.54 59.65
C ASP A 560 -47.03 41.45 60.58
N SER A 561 -47.85 42.51 60.66
CA SER A 561 -49.12 42.51 61.41
C SER A 561 -50.17 41.58 60.79
N LEU A 562 -50.15 41.39 59.47
CA LEU A 562 -51.07 40.51 58.78
C LEU A 562 -50.62 39.04 58.88
N ILE A 563 -49.31 38.79 58.85
CA ILE A 563 -48.72 37.47 59.09
C ILE A 563 -48.93 37.06 60.56
N GLU A 564 -48.78 37.97 61.53
CA GLU A 564 -49.11 37.69 62.93
C GLU A 564 -50.58 37.30 63.09
N ASN A 565 -51.50 38.04 62.47
CA ASN A 565 -52.93 37.70 62.52
C ASN A 565 -53.23 36.39 61.79
N ALA A 566 -52.60 36.12 60.65
CA ALA A 566 -52.77 34.87 59.90
C ALA A 566 -52.22 33.65 60.68
N CYS A 567 -51.08 33.78 61.36
CA CYS A 567 -50.55 32.76 62.25
C CYS A 567 -51.47 32.54 63.46
N LYS A 568 -52.01 33.62 64.06
CA LYS A 568 -52.99 33.54 65.16
C LYS A 568 -54.28 32.84 64.73
N TYR A 569 -54.78 33.14 63.53
CA TYR A 569 -55.98 32.49 62.98
C TYR A 569 -55.71 31.05 62.57
N LYS A 570 -54.52 30.71 62.07
CA LYS A 570 -54.13 29.32 61.77
C LYS A 570 -54.10 28.47 63.04
N GLU A 571 -53.50 28.97 64.12
CA GLU A 571 -53.51 28.28 65.43
C GLU A 571 -54.94 28.12 65.97
N GLN A 572 -55.79 29.14 65.83
CA GLN A 572 -57.20 29.07 66.26
C GLN A 572 -58.03 28.08 65.42
N VAL A 573 -57.75 27.93 64.13
CA VAL A 573 -58.45 26.99 63.23
C VAL A 573 -57.97 25.55 63.45
N GLU A 574 -56.67 25.33 63.66
CA GLU A 574 -56.14 24.00 64.01
C GLU A 574 -56.61 23.54 65.40
N GLN A 575 -56.73 24.45 66.38
CA GLN A 575 -57.38 24.16 67.67
C GLN A 575 -58.88 23.85 67.49
N ASN A 576 -59.60 24.58 66.64
CA ASN A 576 -61.00 24.28 66.35
C ASN A 576 -61.18 22.90 65.70
N LEU A 577 -60.33 22.52 64.74
CA LEU A 577 -60.43 21.21 64.06
C LEU A 577 -60.13 20.03 64.99
N LYS A 578 -59.20 20.18 65.94
CA LYS A 578 -58.94 19.20 67.01
C LYS A 578 -60.10 19.07 68.00
N ILE A 579 -60.64 20.19 68.47
CA ILE A 579 -61.81 20.19 69.36
C ILE A 579 -63.03 19.58 68.64
N THR A 580 -63.18 19.86 67.35
CA THR A 580 -64.28 19.34 66.51
C THR A 580 -64.15 17.84 66.25
N SER A 581 -62.94 17.31 66.04
CA SER A 581 -62.73 15.88 65.84
C SER A 581 -62.94 15.06 67.13
N GLU A 582 -62.50 15.56 68.29
CA GLU A 582 -62.73 14.93 69.60
C GLU A 582 -64.21 14.92 70.00
N LEU A 583 -64.95 16.01 69.74
CA LEU A 583 -66.39 16.10 69.98
C LEU A 583 -67.22 15.16 69.07
N SER A 584 -66.71 14.84 67.88
CA SER A 584 -67.41 14.02 66.88
C SER A 584 -67.33 12.52 67.16
N ASN A 585 -66.34 12.11 67.96
CA ASN A 585 -66.16 10.73 68.42
C ASN A 585 -66.97 10.39 69.68
N LYS A 586 -67.43 11.39 70.45
CA LYS A 586 -68.29 11.18 71.65
C LYS A 586 -69.76 11.59 71.46
N TYR A 587 -70.11 12.39 70.45
CA TYR A 587 -71.49 12.85 70.17
C TYR A 587 -71.83 12.76 68.67
N ARG A 588 -73.10 12.51 68.33
CA ARG A 588 -73.55 12.50 66.92
C ARG A 588 -73.50 13.91 66.30
N LYS A 589 -73.30 13.96 64.97
CA LYS A 589 -73.07 15.16 64.13
C LYS A 589 -73.99 16.39 64.34
N GLN A 590 -75.13 16.29 65.03
CA GLN A 590 -75.97 17.45 65.38
C GLN A 590 -75.39 18.34 66.50
N TYR A 591 -74.30 17.93 67.15
CA TYR A 591 -73.59 18.73 68.16
C TYR A 591 -72.89 19.97 67.56
N PHE A 592 -72.46 19.92 66.30
CA PHE A 592 -71.65 20.97 65.66
C PHE A 592 -72.43 22.18 65.14
N ASP A 593 -73.76 22.12 65.13
CA ASP A 593 -74.63 23.23 64.73
C ASP A 593 -75.08 24.10 65.92
N ILE A 594 -74.43 23.95 67.08
CA ILE A 594 -74.75 24.72 68.28
C ILE A 594 -73.91 26.01 68.31
N ASP A 595 -74.57 27.15 68.16
CA ASP A 595 -73.97 28.50 68.16
C ASP A 595 -73.34 28.87 69.52
N ALA A 596 -72.05 28.57 69.67
CA ALA A 596 -71.29 28.74 70.91
C ALA A 596 -71.13 30.20 71.36
N VAL A 597 -71.25 31.18 70.47
CA VAL A 597 -71.23 32.62 70.83
C VAL A 597 -72.55 33.02 71.47
N LYS A 598 -73.67 32.57 70.89
CA LYS A 598 -74.99 32.69 71.52
C LYS A 598 -75.04 31.98 72.88
N TYR A 599 -74.32 30.87 73.06
CA TYR A 599 -74.20 30.20 74.35
C TYR A 599 -73.20 30.85 75.31
N LYS A 600 -72.08 31.44 74.85
CA LYS A 600 -71.11 32.19 75.67
C LYS A 600 -71.70 33.51 76.18
N ASP A 601 -72.45 34.25 75.37
CA ASP A 601 -73.16 35.45 75.83
C ASP A 601 -74.32 35.09 76.77
N ARG A 602 -74.98 33.94 76.53
CA ARG A 602 -75.98 33.37 77.45
C ARG A 602 -75.36 32.82 78.74
N LEU A 603 -74.15 32.25 78.69
CA LEU A 603 -73.37 31.77 79.84
C LEU A 603 -72.73 32.90 80.62
N SER A 604 -72.29 33.97 79.95
CA SER A 604 -71.73 35.16 80.59
C SER A 604 -72.84 35.98 81.24
N SER A 605 -74.02 36.08 80.60
CA SER A 605 -75.22 36.62 81.25
C SER A 605 -75.76 35.69 82.36
N LEU A 606 -75.69 34.36 82.21
CA LEU A 606 -76.03 33.39 83.26
C LEU A 606 -75.00 33.36 84.40
N MET A 607 -73.70 33.58 84.15
CA MET A 607 -72.62 33.69 85.14
C MET A 607 -72.70 35.03 85.87
N ARG A 608 -73.12 36.10 85.19
CA ARG A 608 -73.47 37.38 85.84
C ARG A 608 -74.75 37.23 86.67
N GLN A 609 -75.74 36.45 86.22
CA GLN A 609 -76.92 36.06 87.00
C GLN A 609 -76.60 35.10 88.15
N LEU A 610 -75.62 34.20 87.99
CA LEU A 610 -75.15 33.25 89.01
C LEU A 610 -74.24 33.93 90.02
N GLN A 611 -73.38 34.88 89.65
CA GLN A 611 -72.67 35.74 90.61
C GLN A 611 -73.63 36.59 91.43
N VAL A 612 -74.75 37.03 90.84
CA VAL A 612 -75.85 37.69 91.56
C VAL A 612 -76.62 36.71 92.47
N ARG A 613 -76.82 35.45 92.06
CA ARG A 613 -77.54 34.41 92.84
C ARG A 613 -76.68 33.63 93.84
N LEU A 614 -75.35 33.59 93.69
CA LEU A 614 -74.40 32.92 94.61
C LEU A 614 -73.92 33.83 95.74
N ASN A 615 -74.24 35.11 95.66
CA ASN A 615 -74.27 36.00 96.82
C ASN A 615 -75.65 36.01 97.51
N ASP A 616 -76.60 35.16 97.07
CA ASP A 616 -77.90 34.97 97.70
C ASP A 616 -77.89 33.68 98.53
N ASN A 617 -78.24 33.80 99.80
CA ASN A 617 -77.95 32.82 100.86
C ASN A 617 -78.92 31.63 100.87
N ASP A 618 -78.85 30.72 99.89
CA ASP A 618 -79.54 29.42 99.98
C ASP A 618 -78.58 28.23 99.77
N SER A 619 -78.28 27.55 100.88
CA SER A 619 -77.20 26.59 101.11
C SER A 619 -77.46 25.16 100.59
N ASN A 620 -78.21 25.01 99.49
CA ASN A 620 -78.52 23.70 98.90
C ASN A 620 -77.97 23.47 97.47
N TRP A 621 -77.15 24.39 96.94
CA TRP A 621 -76.74 24.39 95.51
C TRP A 621 -75.39 23.71 95.19
N ILE A 622 -74.38 23.80 96.08
CA ILE A 622 -73.02 23.28 95.82
C ILE A 622 -72.98 21.74 95.82
N SER A 623 -73.81 21.10 96.64
CA SER A 623 -73.98 19.64 96.65
C SER A 623 -74.59 19.10 95.34
N GLN A 624 -75.21 19.96 94.53
CA GLN A 624 -75.88 19.54 93.28
C GLN A 624 -75.00 19.69 92.02
N ASN A 625 -73.78 20.25 92.06
CA ASN A 625 -73.02 20.61 90.83
C ASN A 625 -71.51 20.24 90.76
N ILE A 626 -71.03 19.27 91.54
CA ILE A 626 -69.61 18.84 91.61
C ILE A 626 -69.01 18.35 90.29
N ASN A 627 -69.84 17.82 89.40
CA ASN A 627 -69.39 17.22 88.14
C ASN A 627 -68.85 18.23 87.13
N LYS A 628 -69.16 19.52 87.29
CA LYS A 628 -68.71 20.57 86.36
C LYS A 628 -67.24 20.94 86.48
N ILE A 629 -66.63 20.70 87.63
CA ILE A 629 -65.24 21.12 87.91
C ILE A 629 -64.25 20.07 87.41
N ASP A 630 -64.63 18.79 87.41
CA ASP A 630 -63.81 17.68 86.92
C ASP A 630 -63.64 17.68 85.39
N GLU A 631 -64.49 18.43 84.65
CA GLU A 631 -64.36 18.57 83.20
C GLU A 631 -63.25 19.54 82.78
N GLU A 632 -62.88 20.51 83.62
CA GLU A 632 -61.89 21.53 83.26
C GLU A 632 -60.44 21.02 83.30
N ILE A 633 -60.09 20.15 84.25
CA ILE A 633 -58.72 19.62 84.42
C ILE A 633 -58.34 18.65 83.29
N LYS A 634 -59.32 17.94 82.73
CA LYS A 634 -59.09 16.96 81.64
C LYS A 634 -58.70 17.62 80.31
N SER A 635 -59.04 18.89 80.12
CA SER A 635 -58.73 19.61 78.87
C SER A 635 -57.24 19.92 78.70
N ILE A 636 -56.46 20.02 79.78
CA ILE A 636 -55.05 20.46 79.71
C ILE A 636 -54.12 19.31 79.33
N ASN A 637 -54.42 18.09 79.78
CA ASN A 637 -53.56 16.93 79.54
C ASN A 637 -53.58 16.47 78.06
N ASN A 638 -54.71 16.65 77.37
CA ASN A 638 -54.85 16.32 75.95
C ASN A 638 -53.96 17.18 75.02
N GLY A 639 -53.49 18.35 75.48
CA GLY A 639 -52.66 19.24 74.67
C GLY A 639 -51.23 18.74 74.43
N ASN A 640 -50.63 18.05 75.41
CA ASN A 640 -49.23 17.62 75.35
C ASN A 640 -49.01 16.35 74.53
N GLU A 641 -49.97 15.42 74.51
CA GLU A 641 -49.85 14.15 73.79
C GLU A 641 -49.81 14.34 72.26
N SER A 642 -50.51 15.36 71.75
CA SER A 642 -50.61 15.57 70.31
C SER A 642 -49.30 16.00 69.62
N LEU A 643 -48.37 16.65 70.33
CA LEU A 643 -47.12 17.16 69.72
C LEU A 643 -46.12 16.04 69.40
N PHE A 644 -46.08 14.99 70.23
CA PHE A 644 -45.19 13.84 70.01
C PHE A 644 -45.69 12.93 68.89
N GLU A 645 -47.01 12.81 68.70
CA GLU A 645 -47.60 11.99 67.62
C GLU A 645 -47.23 12.49 66.23
N GLU A 646 -47.18 13.81 66.03
CA GLU A 646 -46.83 14.41 64.74
C GLU A 646 -45.35 14.18 64.38
N ALA A 647 -44.45 14.26 65.36
CA ALA A 647 -43.02 14.04 65.13
C ALA A 647 -42.70 12.57 64.77
N VAL A 648 -43.39 11.61 65.38
CA VAL A 648 -43.26 10.17 65.07
C VAL A 648 -43.71 9.86 63.64
N LEU A 649 -44.78 10.52 63.17
CA LEU A 649 -45.36 10.27 61.86
C LEU A 649 -44.43 10.71 60.72
N ILE A 650 -43.70 11.82 60.90
CA ILE A 650 -42.71 12.30 59.93
C ILE A 650 -41.44 11.43 59.97
N ALA A 651 -40.98 11.04 61.16
CA ALA A 651 -39.80 10.20 61.32
C ALA A 651 -39.97 8.82 60.65
N SER A 652 -41.16 8.23 60.78
CA SER A 652 -41.50 6.94 60.17
C SER A 652 -41.50 6.96 58.64
N LYS A 653 -41.92 8.09 58.02
CA LYS A 653 -41.90 8.26 56.55
C LYS A 653 -40.50 8.47 55.99
N LEU A 654 -39.60 9.05 56.78
CA LEU A 654 -38.20 9.30 56.38
C LEU A 654 -37.24 8.18 56.79
N GLY A 655 -37.71 7.18 57.55
CA GLY A 655 -36.90 6.04 58.00
C GLY A 655 -35.86 6.40 59.08
N ILE A 656 -36.06 7.51 59.80
CA ILE A 656 -35.16 8.00 60.85
C ILE A 656 -35.80 7.85 62.24
N SER A 657 -34.98 7.79 63.29
CA SER A 657 -35.45 7.60 64.67
C SER A 657 -36.29 8.79 65.17
N ALA A 658 -37.45 8.51 65.77
CA ALA A 658 -38.38 9.53 66.25
C ALA A 658 -37.87 10.25 67.51
N PRO A 659 -38.00 11.58 67.59
CA PRO A 659 -37.59 12.34 68.77
C PRO A 659 -38.54 12.07 69.96
N ASN A 660 -37.99 11.81 71.14
CA ASN A 660 -38.75 11.44 72.35
C ASN A 660 -38.64 12.45 73.50
N THR A 661 -37.98 13.58 73.26
CA THR A 661 -37.95 14.75 74.14
C THR A 661 -38.20 16.03 73.34
N ILE A 662 -38.65 17.08 74.01
CA ILE A 662 -38.94 18.39 73.39
C ILE A 662 -37.69 18.97 72.70
N GLU A 663 -36.49 18.68 73.20
CA GLU A 663 -35.21 19.14 72.63
C GLU A 663 -34.85 18.41 71.32
N GLN A 664 -35.15 17.12 71.22
CA GLN A 664 -34.90 16.35 69.99
C GLN A 664 -35.86 16.72 68.86
N ILE A 665 -37.08 17.19 69.18
CA ILE A 665 -38.04 17.71 68.17
C ILE A 665 -37.46 18.94 67.44
N ALA A 666 -36.64 19.76 68.11
CA ALA A 666 -36.02 20.94 67.52
C ALA A 666 -34.93 20.61 66.48
N ILE A 667 -34.07 19.61 66.75
CA ILE A 667 -33.01 19.16 65.81
C ILE A 667 -33.63 18.48 64.59
N PHE A 668 -34.69 17.68 64.80
CA PHE A 668 -35.42 16.99 63.75
C PHE A 668 -35.98 17.94 62.67
N ALA A 669 -36.42 19.14 63.07
CA ALA A 669 -36.91 20.16 62.15
C ALA A 669 -35.82 20.79 61.26
N GLN A 670 -34.54 20.79 61.67
CA GLN A 670 -33.43 21.37 60.87
C GLN A 670 -33.01 20.48 59.70
N ILE A 671 -32.94 19.16 59.91
CA ILE A 671 -32.51 18.18 58.89
C ILE A 671 -33.49 18.12 57.72
N ILE A 672 -34.79 18.17 58.02
CA ILE A 672 -35.85 18.15 56.99
C ILE A 672 -35.73 19.33 56.03
N ARG A 673 -35.27 20.48 56.53
CA ARG A 673 -35.10 21.70 55.73
C ARG A 673 -33.97 21.58 54.70
N ALA A 674 -32.88 20.89 55.03
CA ALA A 674 -31.73 20.71 54.14
C ALA A 674 -32.02 19.75 52.96
N LEU A 675 -32.84 18.73 53.17
CA LEU A 675 -33.20 17.75 52.13
C LEU A 675 -34.03 18.37 51.00
N THR A 676 -34.79 19.41 51.29
CA THR A 676 -35.63 20.12 50.30
C THR A 676 -34.83 20.94 49.28
N ASP A 677 -33.61 21.37 49.59
CA ASP A 677 -32.84 22.30 48.75
C ASP A 677 -31.97 21.61 47.66
N ILE A 678 -31.70 20.31 47.79
CA ILE A 678 -30.76 19.55 46.91
C ILE A 678 -31.36 19.17 45.54
N HIS A 679 -32.69 19.28 45.34
CA HIS A 679 -33.40 18.76 44.15
C HIS A 679 -33.02 19.40 42.80
N LYS A 680 -32.23 20.49 42.77
CA LYS A 680 -31.86 21.21 41.53
C LYS A 680 -30.50 20.84 40.93
N ILE A 681 -29.70 20.01 41.60
CA ILE A 681 -28.35 19.66 41.17
C ILE A 681 -28.33 18.20 40.70
N CYS A 682 -27.58 17.88 39.64
CA CYS A 682 -27.38 16.51 39.13
C CYS A 682 -25.96 15.99 39.45
N PRO A 683 -25.62 15.70 40.72
CA PRO A 683 -24.29 15.25 41.10
C PRO A 683 -23.99 13.85 40.57
N THR A 684 -22.73 13.60 40.17
CA THR A 684 -22.27 12.24 39.87
C THR A 684 -21.95 11.49 41.17
N GLN A 685 -21.84 10.16 41.10
CA GLN A 685 -21.48 9.34 42.26
C GLN A 685 -20.16 9.78 42.90
N LYS A 686 -19.21 10.31 42.11
CA LYS A 686 -17.92 10.80 42.59
C LYS A 686 -18.03 12.10 43.38
N TRP A 687 -19.07 12.92 43.19
CA TRP A 687 -19.24 14.17 43.94
C TRP A 687 -19.54 13.94 45.42
N PHE A 688 -20.16 12.80 45.75
CA PHE A 688 -20.47 12.43 47.14
C PHE A 688 -19.25 11.92 47.93
N ASN A 689 -18.11 11.66 47.25
CA ASN A 689 -16.85 11.34 47.89
C ASN A 689 -16.03 12.62 48.06
N SER A 690 -15.67 12.96 49.31
CA SER A 690 -14.97 14.20 49.65
C SER A 690 -13.62 14.36 48.94
N ASP A 691 -12.86 13.27 48.81
CA ASP A 691 -11.52 13.29 48.22
C ASP A 691 -11.59 13.45 46.70
N GLU A 692 -12.54 12.77 46.06
CA GLU A 692 -12.82 12.90 44.63
C GLU A 692 -13.36 14.29 44.27
N LEU A 693 -14.24 14.88 45.09
CA LEU A 693 -14.78 16.21 44.84
C LEU A 693 -13.69 17.30 44.88
N VAL A 694 -12.71 17.18 45.76
CA VAL A 694 -11.55 18.08 45.81
C VAL A 694 -10.69 17.95 44.56
N ARG A 695 -10.43 16.71 44.13
CA ARG A 695 -9.69 16.39 42.90
C ARG A 695 -10.38 16.98 41.66
N ILE A 696 -11.68 16.71 41.50
CA ILE A 696 -12.53 17.23 40.42
C ILE A 696 -12.50 18.77 40.37
N LYS A 697 -12.60 19.44 41.53
CA LYS A 697 -12.52 20.91 41.63
C LYS A 697 -11.15 21.47 41.21
N SER A 698 -10.07 20.74 41.47
CA SER A 698 -8.72 21.17 41.11
C SER A 698 -8.41 20.98 39.62
N GLU A 699 -8.91 19.91 39.01
CA GLU A 699 -8.60 19.55 37.62
C GLU A 699 -9.50 20.24 36.59
N ILE A 700 -10.69 20.74 37.00
CA ILE A 700 -11.67 21.35 36.07
C ILE A 700 -11.09 22.49 35.23
N LYS A 701 -10.20 23.32 35.80
CA LYS A 701 -9.55 24.41 35.08
C LYS A 701 -8.53 23.91 34.05
N ILE A 702 -7.85 22.81 34.36
CA ILE A 702 -6.89 22.18 33.46
C ILE A 702 -7.65 21.59 32.27
N HIS A 703 -8.73 20.86 32.52
CA HIS A 703 -9.56 20.30 31.46
C HIS A 703 -10.21 21.38 30.59
N GLN A 704 -10.71 22.46 31.19
CA GLN A 704 -11.23 23.63 30.46
C GLN A 704 -10.16 24.25 29.55
N SER A 705 -8.94 24.44 30.04
CA SER A 705 -7.85 25.03 29.25
C SER A 705 -7.48 24.18 28.02
N LEU A 706 -7.43 22.85 28.18
CA LEU A 706 -7.15 21.91 27.09
C LEU A 706 -8.26 21.94 26.02
N HIS A 707 -9.52 21.92 26.42
CA HIS A 707 -10.65 21.93 25.47
C HIS A 707 -10.73 23.27 24.71
N ASN A 708 -10.44 24.39 25.38
CA ASN A 708 -10.37 25.70 24.74
C ASN A 708 -9.20 25.81 23.75
N ALA A 709 -8.03 25.27 24.08
CA ALA A 709 -6.87 25.25 23.20
C ALA A 709 -7.14 24.50 21.88
N VAL A 710 -7.90 23.40 21.94
CA VAL A 710 -8.36 22.67 20.75
C VAL A 710 -9.31 23.52 19.91
N LEU A 711 -10.28 24.21 20.52
CA LEU A 711 -11.22 25.09 19.82
C LEU A 711 -10.50 26.25 19.12
N GLU A 712 -9.52 26.86 19.77
CA GLU A 712 -8.72 27.95 19.20
C GLU A 712 -7.82 27.47 18.06
N SER A 713 -7.13 26.35 18.24
CA SER A 713 -6.28 25.76 17.20
C SER A 713 -7.10 25.35 15.97
N ASN A 714 -8.30 24.78 16.19
CA ASN A 714 -9.20 24.39 15.12
C ASN A 714 -9.71 25.60 14.32
N LYS A 715 -10.10 26.68 15.01
CA LYS A 715 -10.45 27.96 14.36
C LYS A 715 -9.27 28.55 13.59
N SER A 716 -8.06 28.49 14.14
CA SER A 716 -6.86 29.01 13.49
C SER A 716 -6.56 28.26 12.18
N VAL A 717 -6.65 26.92 12.17
CA VAL A 717 -6.42 26.12 10.96
C VAL A 717 -7.50 26.40 9.91
N LEU A 718 -8.79 26.40 10.31
CA LEU A 718 -9.92 26.66 9.41
C LEU A 718 -9.98 28.08 8.85
N SER A 719 -9.22 29.02 9.41
CA SER A 719 -9.11 30.38 8.87
C SER A 719 -8.24 30.46 7.62
N CYS A 720 -7.38 29.46 7.39
CA CYS A 720 -6.44 29.41 6.26
C CYS A 720 -6.63 28.18 5.37
N PHE A 721 -7.19 27.09 5.91
CA PHE A 721 -7.30 25.80 5.24
C PHE A 721 -8.72 25.26 5.26
N ASP A 722 -9.06 24.51 4.20
CA ASP A 722 -10.33 23.82 4.08
C ASP A 722 -10.42 22.64 5.06
N LYS A 723 -11.65 22.25 5.42
CA LYS A 723 -11.93 21.20 6.42
C LYS A 723 -11.25 19.86 6.12
N GLU A 724 -11.01 19.58 4.84
CA GLU A 724 -10.36 18.34 4.36
C GLU A 724 -8.91 18.18 4.85
N ILE A 725 -8.28 19.24 5.36
CA ILE A 725 -6.91 19.15 5.90
C ILE A 725 -6.81 18.28 7.16
N PHE A 726 -7.92 18.13 7.91
CA PHE A 726 -7.93 17.32 9.13
C PHE A 726 -7.93 15.82 8.86
N ASP A 727 -8.37 15.41 7.66
CA ASP A 727 -8.39 14.01 7.24
C ASP A 727 -7.07 13.57 6.56
N TRP A 728 -6.11 14.49 6.43
CA TRP A 728 -4.85 14.24 5.75
C TRP A 728 -3.77 13.69 6.69
N ASP A 729 -3.09 12.60 6.30
CA ASP A 729 -1.93 12.08 7.04
C ASP A 729 -0.69 12.99 6.91
N PHE A 730 -0.64 13.98 7.78
CA PHE A 730 0.38 15.04 7.76
C PHE A 730 1.67 14.67 8.52
N TYR A 731 1.70 13.59 9.31
CA TYR A 731 2.86 13.22 10.14
C TYR A 731 4.12 12.88 9.33
N PRO A 732 4.07 12.07 8.24
CA PRO A 732 5.22 11.80 7.39
C PRO A 732 5.75 13.06 6.71
N VAL A 733 4.86 13.98 6.36
CA VAL A 733 5.19 15.27 5.74
C VAL A 733 5.90 16.17 6.75
N LEU A 734 5.36 16.29 7.97
CA LEU A 734 5.97 17.06 9.05
C LEU A 734 7.38 16.54 9.40
N GLN A 735 7.60 15.23 9.38
CA GLN A 735 8.92 14.64 9.64
C GLN A 735 9.95 15.07 8.59
N ARG A 736 9.58 15.07 7.29
CA ARG A 736 10.44 15.57 6.21
C ARG A 736 10.69 17.07 6.32
N PHE A 737 9.68 17.86 6.69
CA PHE A 737 9.83 19.30 6.95
C PHE A 737 10.79 19.62 8.11
N ARG A 738 10.81 18.80 9.17
CA ARG A 738 11.70 18.95 10.33
C ARG A 738 13.11 18.40 10.13
N SER A 739 13.34 17.53 9.14
CA SER A 739 14.64 16.87 8.91
C SER A 739 15.23 17.24 7.55
N GLU A 740 14.67 16.70 6.47
CA GLU A 740 15.19 16.77 5.10
C GLU A 740 15.10 18.16 4.46
N TYR A 741 14.10 18.97 4.81
CA TYR A 741 13.82 20.25 4.13
C TYR A 741 14.43 21.48 4.81
N LYS A 742 15.29 21.31 5.82
CA LYS A 742 15.94 22.42 6.55
C LYS A 742 16.92 23.24 5.69
N SER A 743 17.52 22.64 4.67
CA SER A 743 18.56 23.28 3.86
C SER A 743 17.98 24.27 2.83
N PHE A 744 18.79 25.28 2.44
CA PHE A 744 18.43 26.22 1.38
C PHE A 744 18.24 25.52 0.01
N PHE A 745 18.91 24.39 -0.23
CA PHE A 745 18.77 23.59 -1.45
C PHE A 745 17.45 22.81 -1.57
N ARG A 746 16.52 22.93 -0.60
CA ARG A 746 15.21 22.25 -0.59
C ARG A 746 14.39 22.46 -1.87
N VAL A 747 14.52 23.62 -2.53
CA VAL A 747 13.79 23.97 -3.75
C VAL A 747 14.12 23.02 -4.92
N PHE A 748 15.29 22.37 -4.90
CA PHE A 748 15.68 21.37 -5.90
C PHE A 748 15.15 19.96 -5.60
N ASN A 749 14.68 19.69 -4.39
CA ASN A 749 14.12 18.39 -4.01
C ASN A 749 12.71 18.21 -4.63
N SER A 750 12.57 17.17 -5.46
CA SER A 750 11.30 16.87 -6.13
C SER A 750 10.17 16.52 -5.15
N GLN A 751 10.50 15.91 -4.01
CA GLN A 751 9.53 15.54 -2.97
C GLN A 751 9.06 16.77 -2.18
N TYR A 752 9.95 17.72 -1.88
CA TYR A 752 9.58 18.99 -1.25
C TYR A 752 8.52 19.76 -2.06
N ARG A 753 8.69 19.81 -3.39
CA ARG A 753 7.71 20.47 -4.29
C ARG A 753 6.38 19.72 -4.34
N LYS A 754 6.38 18.38 -4.22
CA LYS A 754 5.16 17.57 -4.16
C LYS A 754 4.41 17.79 -2.85
N ASP A 755 5.12 17.75 -1.71
CA ASP A 755 4.55 17.94 -0.38
C ASP A 755 3.97 19.37 -0.23
N LEU A 756 4.68 20.41 -0.71
CA LEU A 756 4.15 21.78 -0.74
C LEU A 756 2.93 21.92 -1.64
N LYS A 757 2.95 21.27 -2.82
CA LYS A 757 1.82 21.31 -3.75
C LYS A 757 0.58 20.67 -3.15
N GLN A 758 0.72 19.54 -2.44
CA GLN A 758 -0.37 18.91 -1.70
C GLN A 758 -0.92 19.82 -0.60
N LEU A 759 -0.03 20.45 0.18
CA LEU A 759 -0.44 21.33 1.27
C LEU A 759 -1.16 22.60 0.75
N ASN A 760 -0.75 23.11 -0.42
CA ASN A 760 -1.41 24.22 -1.10
C ASN A 760 -2.80 23.85 -1.67
N VAL A 761 -3.11 22.56 -1.89
CA VAL A 761 -4.46 22.14 -2.35
C VAL A 761 -5.51 22.46 -1.30
N PHE A 762 -5.14 22.35 -0.01
CA PHE A 762 -6.04 22.59 1.10
C PHE A 762 -6.20 24.07 1.48
N LEU A 763 -5.60 25.03 0.75
CA LEU A 763 -5.72 26.46 1.05
C LEU A 763 -7.06 27.02 0.58
N SER A 764 -7.87 27.53 1.51
CA SER A 764 -9.21 28.06 1.20
C SER A 764 -9.20 29.26 0.24
N ASN A 765 -8.13 30.05 0.22
CA ASN A 765 -8.03 31.28 -0.58
C ASN A 765 -7.14 31.16 -1.82
N GLY A 766 -6.54 29.99 -2.08
CA GLY A 766 -5.58 29.78 -3.17
C GLY A 766 -4.26 30.56 -3.00
N GLY A 767 -3.13 29.91 -3.26
CA GLY A 767 -1.81 30.56 -3.12
C GLY A 767 -0.66 29.57 -2.98
N ASN A 768 0.53 30.10 -2.68
CA ASN A 768 1.72 29.30 -2.38
C ASN A 768 2.22 29.62 -0.98
N LEU A 769 2.27 28.61 -0.10
CA LEU A 769 2.85 28.76 1.23
C LEU A 769 4.37 28.86 1.18
N SER A 770 4.94 29.69 2.05
CA SER A 770 6.37 29.66 2.31
C SER A 770 6.73 28.43 3.16
N TYR A 771 8.03 28.07 3.21
CA TYR A 771 8.50 26.97 4.05
C TYR A 771 8.14 27.18 5.53
N ASN A 772 8.26 28.42 6.03
CA ASN A 772 7.98 28.73 7.42
C ASN A 772 6.49 28.64 7.72
N ASP A 773 5.63 29.09 6.80
CA ASP A 773 4.18 29.03 6.96
C ASP A 773 3.67 27.59 6.88
N ALA A 774 4.21 26.78 5.96
CA ALA A 774 3.89 25.37 5.85
C ALA A 774 4.36 24.58 7.09
N LEU A 775 5.56 24.86 7.62
CA LEU A 775 6.06 24.25 8.84
C LEU A 775 5.22 24.67 10.06
N ALA A 776 4.82 25.94 10.15
CA ALA A 776 3.95 26.44 11.21
C ALA A 776 2.58 25.74 11.16
N ALA A 777 1.95 25.65 9.99
CA ALA A 777 0.68 24.97 9.80
C ALA A 777 0.75 23.47 10.20
N LEU A 778 1.79 22.75 9.77
CA LEU A 778 1.98 21.34 10.13
C LEU A 778 2.24 21.15 11.63
N ASN A 779 2.91 22.11 12.30
CA ASN A 779 3.09 22.07 13.75
C ASN A 779 1.77 22.33 14.49
N THR A 780 0.93 23.25 14.01
CA THR A 780 -0.40 23.52 14.59
C THR A 780 -1.33 22.31 14.42
N LEU A 781 -1.31 21.65 13.26
CA LEU A 781 -2.04 20.39 13.03
C LEU A 781 -1.57 19.28 13.98
N LYS A 782 -0.26 19.20 14.24
CA LYS A 782 0.28 18.26 15.23
C LYS A 782 -0.25 18.53 16.63
N ILE A 783 -0.17 19.78 17.09
CA ILE A 783 -0.65 20.17 18.43
C ILE A 783 -2.14 19.85 18.57
N LEU A 784 -2.94 20.20 17.55
CA LEU A 784 -4.37 19.92 17.53
C LEU A 784 -4.67 18.41 17.60
N SER A 785 -3.96 17.59 16.82
CA SER A 785 -4.11 16.12 16.82
C SER A 785 -3.74 15.52 18.17
N ASP A 786 -2.60 15.95 18.75
CA ASP A 786 -2.10 15.45 20.04
C ASP A 786 -3.07 15.85 21.19
N ASP A 787 -3.59 17.08 21.19
CA ASP A 787 -4.56 17.56 22.20
C ASP A 787 -5.92 16.87 22.05
N GLN A 788 -6.41 16.65 20.82
CA GLN A 788 -7.64 15.90 20.56
C GLN A 788 -7.52 14.44 21.00
N ALA A 789 -6.39 13.80 20.72
CA ALA A 789 -6.11 12.44 21.19
C ALA A 789 -6.13 12.36 22.73
N THR A 790 -5.57 13.37 23.41
CA THR A 790 -5.59 13.47 24.87
C THR A 790 -7.02 13.60 25.43
N ILE A 791 -7.87 14.40 24.77
CA ILE A 791 -9.29 14.52 25.16
C ILE A 791 -10.06 13.22 24.94
N ILE A 792 -9.83 12.54 23.80
CA ILE A 792 -10.50 11.28 23.48
C ILE A 792 -10.09 10.18 24.46
N ALA A 793 -8.79 10.06 24.77
CA ALA A 793 -8.28 9.09 25.74
C ALA A 793 -8.88 9.29 27.14
N ASN A 794 -9.13 10.54 27.55
CA ASN A 794 -9.71 10.87 28.85
C ASN A 794 -11.24 11.01 28.84
N SER A 795 -11.92 10.73 27.72
CA SER A 795 -13.36 10.97 27.57
C SER A 795 -14.23 10.16 28.54
N GLN A 796 -13.85 8.92 28.84
CA GLN A 796 -14.54 8.09 29.82
C GLN A 796 -14.37 8.65 31.23
N TYR A 797 -13.16 9.07 31.56
CA TYR A 797 -12.83 9.69 32.84
C TYR A 797 -13.58 11.03 33.05
N TYR A 798 -13.69 11.88 32.01
CA TYR A 798 -14.49 13.10 32.08
C TYR A 798 -15.99 12.85 32.23
N LYS A 799 -16.54 11.79 31.62
CA LYS A 799 -17.94 11.42 31.81
C LYS A 799 -18.23 10.93 33.23
N GLU A 800 -17.31 10.21 33.85
CA GLU A 800 -17.47 9.76 35.24
C GLU A 800 -17.41 10.92 36.24
N ASP A 801 -16.56 11.91 35.98
CA ASP A 801 -16.35 13.05 36.87
C ASP A 801 -17.44 14.13 36.72
N TYR A 802 -17.91 14.36 35.49
CA TYR A 802 -18.81 15.48 35.17
C TYR A 802 -20.21 15.06 34.68
N GLY A 803 -20.44 13.77 34.42
CA GLY A 803 -21.77 13.22 34.10
C GLY A 803 -22.41 13.88 32.89
N ASN A 804 -23.69 14.24 33.02
CA ASN A 804 -24.50 14.85 31.96
C ASN A 804 -24.01 16.25 31.54
N TYR A 805 -23.10 16.87 32.30
CA TYR A 805 -22.54 18.17 31.96
C TYR A 805 -21.40 18.08 30.93
N TYR A 806 -20.80 16.90 30.70
CA TYR A 806 -19.72 16.73 29.70
C TYR A 806 -20.27 16.38 28.31
N VAL A 807 -20.05 17.25 27.34
CA VAL A 807 -20.54 17.14 25.94
C VAL A 807 -19.38 17.18 24.95
N GLY A 808 -18.23 16.61 25.34
CA GLY A 808 -17.01 16.61 24.52
C GLY A 808 -16.40 18.02 24.38
N ILE A 809 -15.93 18.36 23.18
CA ILE A 809 -15.29 19.66 22.89
C ILE A 809 -16.24 20.85 23.15
N ASN A 810 -17.57 20.65 23.12
CA ASN A 810 -18.58 21.69 23.33
C ASN A 810 -19.05 21.83 24.79
N THR A 811 -18.33 21.25 25.75
CA THR A 811 -18.69 21.30 27.18
C THR A 811 -18.77 22.74 27.70
N GLN A 812 -19.89 23.12 28.33
CA GLN A 812 -20.09 24.43 28.97
C GLN A 812 -19.45 24.46 30.37
N TRP A 813 -18.13 24.64 30.42
CA TRP A 813 -17.33 24.58 31.65
C TRP A 813 -17.76 25.58 32.74
N ASP A 814 -18.29 26.75 32.38
CA ASP A 814 -18.71 27.77 33.35
C ASP A 814 -19.95 27.35 34.15
N VAL A 815 -20.90 26.66 33.50
CA VAL A 815 -22.11 26.12 34.16
C VAL A 815 -21.71 25.00 35.11
N LEU A 816 -20.86 24.07 34.64
CA LEU A 816 -20.35 22.96 35.44
C LEU A 816 -19.59 23.42 36.69
N HIS A 817 -18.77 24.48 36.56
CA HIS A 817 -18.01 25.02 37.70
C HIS A 817 -18.93 25.57 38.81
N ASN A 818 -20.02 26.25 38.43
CA ASN A 818 -20.96 26.84 39.39
C ASN A 818 -21.75 25.77 40.16
N GLU A 819 -22.19 24.71 39.47
CA GLU A 819 -22.95 23.62 40.09
C GLU A 819 -22.08 22.79 41.07
N ILE A 820 -20.82 22.52 40.72
CA ILE A 820 -19.86 21.83 41.60
C ILE A 820 -19.53 22.67 42.85
N GLN A 821 -19.45 24.00 42.72
CA GLN A 821 -19.26 24.88 43.87
C GLN A 821 -20.49 24.92 44.78
N TYR A 822 -21.69 24.99 44.21
CA TYR A 822 -22.94 25.04 44.95
C TYR A 822 -23.18 23.73 45.72
N PHE A 823 -22.96 22.57 45.09
CA PHE A 823 -23.04 21.26 45.74
C PHE A 823 -22.10 21.12 46.95
N GLY A 824 -20.88 21.63 46.84
CA GLY A 824 -19.88 21.55 47.91
C GLY A 824 -20.26 22.25 49.23
N LYS A 825 -21.31 23.07 49.27
CA LYS A 825 -21.80 23.74 50.49
C LYS A 825 -22.68 22.86 51.38
N PHE A 826 -23.21 21.76 50.84
CA PHE A 826 -24.21 20.91 51.51
C PHE A 826 -23.61 19.64 52.13
N LEU A 827 -22.34 19.33 51.86
CA LEU A 827 -21.63 18.25 52.54
C LEU A 827 -21.25 18.69 53.96
N PRO A 828 -21.45 17.84 54.98
CA PRO A 828 -21.06 18.17 56.34
C PRO A 828 -19.56 18.49 56.39
N LYS A 829 -19.22 19.66 56.94
CA LYS A 829 -17.85 19.93 57.34
C LYS A 829 -17.55 18.99 58.52
N ASN A 830 -16.64 18.05 58.32
CA ASN A 830 -16.01 17.40 59.46
C ASN A 830 -15.26 18.42 60.32
#